data_AF-A0AAU9XDJ4-F1
#
_entry.id   AF-A0AAU9XDJ4-F1
#
_cell.length_a   1.000
_cell.length_b   1.000
_cell.length_c   1.000
_cell.angle_alpha   90.00
_cell.angle_beta   90.00
_cell.angle_gamma   90.00
#
_symmetry.space_group_name_H-M   'P 1'
#
loop_
_entity.id
_entity.type
_entity.pdbx_description
1 polymer ?
#
loop_
_entity_poly.entity_id
_entity_poly.type
_entity_poly.pdbx_seq_one_letter_code
_entity_poly.pdbx_strand_id
1 'polypeptide(L)'
;MFQGERDENHVALPLTELDIDDEEPKDKFNSSGGDANNDDDAECKTWGNKAQSVLAMLGFSVGFGNVWRFPYLCQKNGGGAFLIPYFISVILLGIPLLFLELAIGQSLRQGPIGVWKTIHPYLSGVGLASAVVCVLISMYYNVIIGWCFYYLFASFQDPLPYSFCPAGPNCTVNEECKLAGRTQYYWYTKTLGATTSIEDMGDFQWHLCLVLSLAWIVLLIIINRGVQSAGKAVYVTATLPYIVLTIFLVRAVTLEGSVDGIKHMFKPQFSKLTSPLVWLEAVTQVFFSIGVGFGTFVAMASYNTKHNNCKRDAIFISLADSFTAIFAALVAFSVLGFKAHDSYTQCLALYGEVNNTKLPAGVTLEKQCHNLEHWLSKKFQGPGLTFIAFTEAILLMPASPLWSVLFFAMFLSLGLGSMFGILEGVLNPLHKQKIVPLRKEIMTGLTCLFCLIVGLLFCQTSGEYWLQLFDSFTGTLPLLFICFFELIGVAWVYGTKRFSDDLTYMLLERPGWFWTIMWRFVSPVIVLAIFVSSIVNMAMKPPAYSAWRPNKAEVESVPYPSWCYPIIAFLICASCLCIPAVFLVNLSLARIQSTAIAMPRQDRKADGLITLNLTASPENGYDEAEEGKLDFETDTISEEVDIVKRRTWSNKAEYILATIGFAVGFGNLWRFPYLCQKNGGGAFLIPYFISLILLGIPLFFLELAIGQSLRQGPIGVWKAIHPYLGGVGLASVVVCLLISMYYNMIIAWCFYYLFVSFQAPLPYSTCPSGVNCTVNEECKLAGRTQYFWYTKALGATTSIEDMGDFQWHLCLVLLLAWIVLFLFVSRGVQSAGKALYVTATLPYIVLAIFFGRAVTLKGSLDGIIHMFKPQFSRLLSPLVWLEAATQVFFSVGVGFGTLIAMASYNPKHNNCRRDAIFISLTDSFTSVFAAVVVFSVLGFKAHGSYDECLSLYGGANNTNLPHGVTIQQKCHNLTYWLSESFQGPGLTFIAFTEAILKLPLSPLWSVLFFSMLLSLGFGSMFGILEGVLNSLHDQKLIPLRKELLTGLTCFVCLVVGLLFCQTSGEYWLQMFDSFTGTLPLLFICFFELVGVSWIYGANRFYDDIEYMLRMRPGLYWKITWRFVSPLIVFVIFVWSVLNLGLKPITYSVWHSKEGDVKSVEYPYWCLFIIAVLICASCLCIPAVFFLRLYQSVISRRKRDTEIVRDLLETSAKKPPEKNTE
;
A
#
# COMPACT_ATOMS: atom_id res chain seq x y z
N MET A 1 53.60 -41.29 13.67
CA MET A 1 54.94 -40.81 14.05
C MET A 1 54.98 -39.32 13.79
N PHE A 2 55.34 -38.44 14.73
CA PHE A 2 55.85 -38.69 16.09
C PHE A 2 55.20 -37.78 17.17
N GLN A 3 55.68 -37.88 18.42
CA GLN A 3 55.03 -37.42 19.66
C GLN A 3 55.66 -36.15 20.27
N GLY A 4 54.95 -35.57 21.24
CA GLY A 4 55.47 -34.81 22.39
C GLY A 4 54.39 -34.80 23.48
N GLU A 5 54.72 -34.98 24.76
CA GLU A 5 53.73 -35.25 25.83
C GLU A 5 53.66 -34.18 26.95
N ARG A 6 52.46 -34.12 27.55
CA ARG A 6 52.04 -33.77 28.92
C ARG A 6 53.08 -33.29 29.96
N ASP A 7 52.67 -32.32 30.80
CA ASP A 7 52.04 -32.62 32.12
C ASP A 7 51.40 -31.38 32.81
N GLU A 8 50.82 -31.56 34.01
CA GLU A 8 49.90 -30.62 34.72
C GLU A 8 50.53 -29.89 35.92
N ASN A 9 50.02 -28.69 36.33
CA ASN A 9 49.37 -28.43 37.65
C ASN A 9 49.01 -26.95 37.97
N HIS A 10 48.23 -26.74 39.05
CA HIS A 10 47.65 -25.47 39.54
C HIS A 10 48.47 -24.72 40.61
N VAL A 11 48.15 -23.41 40.85
CA VAL A 11 47.87 -22.74 42.16
C VAL A 11 47.34 -21.30 41.88
N ALA A 12 46.91 -20.48 42.87
CA ALA A 12 45.88 -19.43 42.70
C ALA A 12 46.03 -18.10 43.50
N LEU A 13 45.15 -17.12 43.19
CA LEU A 13 44.76 -15.88 43.93
C LEU A 13 45.75 -14.67 43.91
N PRO A 14 45.35 -13.42 44.30
CA PRO A 14 44.17 -12.64 43.87
C PRO A 14 44.36 -11.09 43.70
N LEU A 15 43.32 -10.39 43.21
CA LEU A 15 42.90 -8.96 43.47
C LEU A 15 43.80 -7.74 43.12
N THR A 16 43.24 -6.79 42.35
CA THR A 16 43.05 -5.36 42.72
C THR A 16 42.11 -4.63 41.72
N GLU A 17 41.62 -3.44 42.08
CA GLU A 17 40.57 -2.65 41.38
C GLU A 17 41.14 -1.45 40.57
N LEU A 18 40.34 -0.87 39.66
CA LEU A 18 40.33 0.57 39.32
C LEU A 18 39.16 0.94 38.38
N ASP A 19 38.57 2.12 38.57
CA ASP A 19 37.40 2.66 37.84
C ASP A 19 37.76 3.48 36.58
N ILE A 20 36.86 3.55 35.59
CA ILE A 20 36.80 4.59 34.53
C ILE A 20 35.33 4.89 34.19
N ASP A 21 34.97 6.18 34.13
CA ASP A 21 33.63 6.71 33.79
C ASP A 21 33.36 6.87 32.26
N ASP A 22 32.14 7.27 31.90
CA ASP A 22 31.64 7.48 30.54
C ASP A 22 32.42 8.53 29.69
N GLU A 23 32.71 8.22 28.42
CA GLU A 23 32.36 9.06 27.25
C GLU A 23 32.64 8.34 25.89
N GLU A 24 31.63 8.24 25.01
CA GLU A 24 31.77 7.70 23.63
C GLU A 24 31.62 8.81 22.55
N PRO A 25 32.71 9.16 21.84
CA PRO A 25 32.63 9.70 20.48
C PRO A 25 33.13 8.68 19.45
N LYS A 26 32.33 8.39 18.43
CA LYS A 26 32.64 7.38 17.40
C LYS A 26 33.40 8.00 16.22
N ASP A 27 34.56 7.43 15.88
CA ASP A 27 34.80 7.06 14.48
C ASP A 27 35.86 5.93 14.29
N LYS A 28 35.97 5.44 13.05
CA LYS A 28 36.65 4.21 12.63
C LYS A 28 38.10 4.02 13.12
N PHE A 29 38.45 2.76 13.38
CA PHE A 29 39.75 2.21 12.99
C PHE A 29 39.55 0.88 12.25
N ASN A 30 40.24 0.70 11.12
CA ASN A 30 40.32 -0.59 10.42
C ASN A 30 41.57 -1.33 10.90
N SER A 31 41.44 -2.57 11.34
CA SER A 31 42.55 -3.48 11.58
C SER A 31 42.41 -4.72 10.70
N SER A 32 43.33 -4.90 9.75
CA SER A 32 43.39 -6.07 8.88
C SER A 32 43.90 -7.30 9.64
N GLY A 33 43.00 -8.20 10.04
CA GLY A 33 43.30 -9.53 10.58
C GLY A 33 42.38 -10.56 9.94
N GLY A 34 42.94 -11.65 9.41
CA GLY A 34 42.21 -12.63 8.60
C GLY A 34 41.59 -13.76 9.41
N ASP A 35 40.43 -13.53 10.02
CA ASP A 35 39.63 -14.60 10.64
C ASP A 35 38.70 -15.28 9.61
N ALA A 36 38.93 -16.56 9.35
CA ALA A 36 38.21 -17.37 8.36
C ALA A 36 36.82 -17.86 8.85
N ASN A 37 35.99 -16.94 9.37
CA ASN A 37 34.66 -17.24 9.93
C ASN A 37 33.53 -16.30 9.43
N ASN A 38 33.81 -15.32 8.56
CA ASN A 38 32.83 -14.30 8.17
C ASN A 38 31.95 -14.66 6.94
N ASP A 39 32.30 -15.67 6.15
CA ASP A 39 31.58 -15.97 4.90
C ASP A 39 30.21 -16.66 5.13
N ASP A 40 30.05 -17.44 6.20
CA ASP A 40 28.78 -18.13 6.54
C ASP A 40 27.70 -17.18 7.10
N ASP A 41 28.08 -16.08 7.78
CA ASP A 41 27.11 -15.13 8.33
C ASP A 41 26.52 -14.17 7.27
N ALA A 42 26.98 -14.26 6.01
CA ALA A 42 26.53 -13.41 4.90
C ALA A 42 25.13 -13.78 4.32
N GLU A 43 24.67 -15.03 4.42
CA GLU A 43 23.35 -15.44 3.90
C GLU A 43 22.18 -15.22 4.88
N CYS A 44 22.43 -15.06 6.18
CA CYS A 44 21.34 -15.04 7.18
C CYS A 44 20.73 -13.65 7.37
N LYS A 45 19.47 -13.46 6.96
CA LYS A 45 18.72 -12.20 7.16
C LYS A 45 18.55 -11.87 8.66
N THR A 46 19.26 -10.86 9.15
CA THR A 46 19.18 -10.35 10.53
C THR A 46 18.03 -9.33 10.75
N TRP A 47 17.70 -9.08 12.02
CA TRP A 47 16.85 -7.96 12.43
C TRP A 47 17.58 -6.61 12.25
N GLY A 48 16.85 -5.55 11.88
CA GLY A 48 17.45 -4.23 11.65
C GLY A 48 17.78 -3.44 12.93
N ASN A 49 17.12 -3.74 14.05
CA ASN A 49 17.51 -3.32 15.41
C ASN A 49 16.84 -4.23 16.46
N LYS A 50 17.27 -4.14 17.73
CA LYS A 50 16.66 -4.94 18.82
C LYS A 50 15.18 -4.62 19.05
N ALA A 51 14.76 -3.36 18.83
CA ALA A 51 13.36 -2.98 18.98
C ALA A 51 12.44 -3.73 18.00
N GLN A 52 12.86 -3.96 16.75
CA GLN A 52 12.13 -4.79 15.79
C GLN A 52 11.95 -6.23 16.29
N SER A 53 13.01 -6.84 16.82
CA SER A 53 12.98 -8.21 17.35
C SER A 53 12.01 -8.33 18.52
N VAL A 54 12.11 -7.44 19.52
CA VAL A 54 11.24 -7.45 20.70
C VAL A 54 9.78 -7.13 20.35
N LEU A 55 9.51 -6.13 19.50
CA LEU A 55 8.16 -5.79 19.07
C LEU A 55 7.53 -6.88 18.18
N ALA A 56 8.33 -7.62 17.39
CA ALA A 56 7.84 -8.73 16.58
C ALA A 56 7.42 -9.92 17.44
N MET A 57 8.21 -10.23 18.48
CA MET A 57 7.88 -11.27 19.45
C MET A 57 6.67 -10.87 20.31
N LEU A 58 6.61 -9.63 20.80
CA LEU A 58 5.47 -9.10 21.55
C LEU A 58 4.19 -9.07 20.72
N GLY A 59 4.27 -8.65 19.46
CA GLY A 59 3.16 -8.64 18.51
C GLY A 59 2.75 -10.02 17.99
N PHE A 60 3.51 -11.08 18.29
CA PHE A 60 3.07 -12.46 18.07
C PHE A 60 2.18 -12.94 19.23
N SER A 61 2.64 -12.77 20.48
CA SER A 61 1.88 -13.10 21.70
C SER A 61 0.59 -12.29 21.82
N VAL A 62 0.71 -10.96 21.79
CA VAL A 62 -0.41 -10.05 22.03
C VAL A 62 -1.32 -10.00 20.80
N GLY A 63 -2.40 -10.79 20.84
CA GLY A 63 -3.34 -10.97 19.75
C GLY A 63 -4.80 -10.96 20.20
N PHE A 64 -5.68 -11.54 19.40
CA PHE A 64 -7.12 -11.62 19.72
C PHE A 64 -7.43 -12.34 21.05
N GLY A 65 -6.57 -13.27 21.46
CA GLY A 65 -6.72 -14.03 22.71
C GLY A 65 -6.77 -13.15 23.96
N ASN A 66 -6.00 -12.06 23.97
CA ASN A 66 -5.95 -11.10 25.07
C ASN A 66 -7.26 -10.29 25.18
N VAL A 67 -7.93 -10.00 24.05
CA VAL A 67 -9.03 -9.02 23.97
C VAL A 67 -10.42 -9.67 24.03
N TRP A 68 -10.65 -10.85 23.45
CA TRP A 68 -11.94 -11.56 23.61
C TRP A 68 -11.90 -12.83 24.46
N ARG A 69 -10.82 -13.62 24.39
CA ARG A 69 -10.77 -14.95 25.03
C ARG A 69 -10.50 -14.83 26.53
N PHE A 70 -9.51 -14.03 26.92
CA PHE A 70 -9.16 -13.82 28.33
C PHE A 70 -10.31 -13.18 29.16
N PRO A 71 -11.02 -12.12 28.72
CA PRO A 71 -12.13 -11.57 29.48
C PRO A 71 -13.32 -12.54 29.61
N TYR A 72 -13.63 -13.29 28.56
CA TYR A 72 -14.63 -14.37 28.59
C TYR A 72 -14.27 -15.47 29.59
N LEU A 73 -13.02 -15.95 29.60
CA LEU A 73 -12.56 -16.94 30.57
C LEU A 73 -12.62 -16.41 32.01
N CYS A 74 -12.25 -15.14 32.23
CA CYS A 74 -12.39 -14.48 33.53
C CYS A 74 -13.86 -14.45 34.00
N GLN A 75 -14.80 -13.98 33.16
CA GLN A 75 -16.24 -13.96 33.46
C GLN A 75 -16.80 -15.38 33.71
N LYS A 76 -16.33 -16.38 32.96
CA LYS A 76 -16.76 -17.78 33.06
C LYS A 76 -16.29 -18.44 34.35
N ASN A 77 -15.05 -18.19 34.77
CA ASN A 77 -14.33 -18.95 35.79
C ASN A 77 -14.25 -18.26 37.17
N GLY A 78 -15.08 -17.25 37.41
CA GLY A 78 -15.29 -16.68 38.75
C GLY A 78 -14.62 -15.32 39.00
N GLY A 79 -14.44 -14.51 37.95
CA GLY A 79 -13.86 -13.17 38.03
C GLY A 79 -12.41 -13.23 38.51
N GLY A 80 -12.09 -12.41 39.51
CA GLY A 80 -10.75 -12.32 40.10
C GLY A 80 -10.16 -13.64 40.60
N ALA A 81 -11.01 -14.65 40.87
CA ALA A 81 -10.55 -16.00 41.18
C ALA A 81 -9.74 -16.64 40.03
N PHE A 82 -10.05 -16.34 38.76
CA PHE A 82 -9.34 -16.87 37.59
C PHE A 82 -7.92 -16.29 37.43
N LEU A 83 -7.65 -15.09 37.97
CA LEU A 83 -6.33 -14.45 37.88
C LEU A 83 -5.27 -15.22 38.66
N ILE A 84 -5.64 -15.88 39.77
CA ILE A 84 -4.73 -16.66 40.62
C ILE A 84 -4.07 -17.83 39.86
N PRO A 85 -4.83 -18.80 39.28
CA PRO A 85 -4.24 -19.88 38.50
C PRO A 85 -3.58 -19.38 37.21
N TYR A 86 -4.05 -18.29 36.60
CA TYR A 86 -3.39 -17.67 35.44
C TYR A 86 -1.97 -17.19 35.78
N PHE A 87 -1.79 -16.36 36.81
CA PHE A 87 -0.45 -15.88 37.20
C PHE A 87 0.49 -17.00 37.64
N ILE A 88 -0.01 -17.99 38.39
CA ILE A 88 0.77 -19.19 38.75
C ILE A 88 1.24 -19.94 37.50
N SER A 89 0.38 -20.05 36.47
CA SER A 89 0.70 -20.70 35.20
C SER A 89 1.72 -19.92 34.37
N VAL A 90 1.66 -18.60 34.35
CA VAL A 90 2.67 -17.74 33.69
C VAL A 90 4.04 -17.96 34.32
N ILE A 91 4.13 -17.99 35.65
CA ILE A 91 5.40 -18.10 36.39
C ILE A 91 6.00 -19.52 36.30
N LEU A 92 5.19 -20.57 36.44
CA LEU A 92 5.68 -21.97 36.49
C LEU A 92 5.84 -22.65 35.12
N LEU A 93 5.16 -22.14 34.09
CA LEU A 93 5.17 -22.73 32.73
C LEU A 93 5.55 -21.71 31.67
N GLY A 94 4.84 -20.57 31.62
CA GLY A 94 4.99 -19.58 30.54
C GLY A 94 6.41 -19.02 30.40
N ILE A 95 6.95 -18.41 31.46
CA ILE A 95 8.30 -17.82 31.44
C ILE A 95 9.39 -18.90 31.23
N PRO A 96 9.37 -20.06 31.93
CA PRO A 96 10.34 -21.13 31.68
C PRO A 96 10.32 -21.69 30.25
N LEU A 97 9.14 -21.90 29.64
CA LEU A 97 9.02 -22.41 28.27
C LEU A 97 9.51 -21.38 27.25
N LEU A 98 9.07 -20.12 27.36
CA LEU A 98 9.49 -19.07 26.42
C LEU A 98 11.00 -18.82 26.48
N PHE A 99 11.61 -18.83 27.67
CA PHE A 99 13.06 -18.70 27.81
C PHE A 99 13.80 -19.87 27.14
N LEU A 100 13.27 -21.09 27.21
CA LEU A 100 13.82 -22.28 26.56
C LEU A 100 13.74 -22.18 25.02
N GLU A 101 12.58 -21.83 24.45
CA GLU A 101 12.42 -21.64 22.99
C GLU A 101 13.36 -20.54 22.44
N LEU A 102 13.43 -19.39 23.13
CA LEU A 102 14.28 -18.27 22.71
C LEU A 102 15.77 -18.62 22.81
N ALA A 103 16.19 -19.31 23.87
CA ALA A 103 17.57 -19.73 24.04
C ALA A 103 18.01 -20.78 23.01
N ILE A 104 17.18 -21.81 22.74
CA ILE A 104 17.54 -22.89 21.81
C ILE A 104 17.53 -22.42 20.34
N GLY A 105 16.65 -21.47 19.98
CA GLY A 105 16.67 -20.82 18.66
C GLY A 105 17.89 -19.93 18.45
N GLN A 106 18.27 -19.16 19.47
CA GLN A 106 19.41 -18.24 19.41
C GLN A 106 20.77 -18.97 19.44
N SER A 107 20.92 -20.06 20.20
CA SER A 107 22.19 -20.81 20.28
C SER A 107 22.50 -21.56 18.97
N LEU A 108 21.49 -22.20 18.38
CA LEU A 108 21.67 -23.05 17.19
C LEU A 108 21.46 -22.31 15.85
N ARG A 109 20.91 -21.09 15.82
CA ARG A 109 20.63 -20.26 14.62
C ARG A 109 19.81 -20.95 13.50
N GLN A 110 19.13 -22.05 13.80
CA GLN A 110 18.31 -22.81 12.86
C GLN A 110 16.80 -22.59 13.08
N GLY A 111 15.99 -22.91 12.05
CA GLY A 111 14.53 -23.01 12.22
C GLY A 111 14.14 -24.25 13.03
N PRO A 112 12.88 -24.38 13.49
CA PRO A 112 12.49 -25.38 14.48
C PRO A 112 12.79 -26.83 14.07
N ILE A 113 12.53 -27.26 12.82
CA ILE A 113 12.89 -28.62 12.37
C ILE A 113 14.42 -28.84 12.36
N GLY A 114 15.20 -27.79 12.10
CA GLY A 114 16.66 -27.83 12.15
C GLY A 114 17.18 -28.00 13.58
N VAL A 115 16.72 -27.15 14.50
CA VAL A 115 17.01 -27.22 15.94
C VAL A 115 16.80 -28.64 16.48
N TRP A 116 15.61 -29.21 16.30
CA TRP A 116 15.31 -30.53 16.83
C TRP A 116 16.12 -31.65 16.14
N LYS A 117 16.43 -31.52 14.84
CA LYS A 117 17.30 -32.44 14.11
C LYS A 117 18.77 -32.40 14.59
N THR A 118 19.28 -31.22 14.95
CA THR A 118 20.63 -31.03 15.49
C THR A 118 20.76 -31.52 16.94
N ILE A 119 19.69 -31.44 17.75
CA ILE A 119 19.66 -32.06 19.08
C ILE A 119 19.70 -33.58 18.96
N HIS A 120 18.77 -34.17 18.21
CA HIS A 120 18.81 -35.59 17.86
C HIS A 120 17.95 -35.88 16.61
N PRO A 121 18.42 -36.63 15.60
CA PRO A 121 17.65 -36.88 14.37
C PRO A 121 16.22 -37.39 14.61
N TYR A 122 16.03 -38.28 15.59
CA TYR A 122 14.71 -38.79 16.00
C TYR A 122 13.73 -37.73 16.51
N LEU A 123 14.20 -36.60 17.05
CA LEU A 123 13.35 -35.52 17.58
C LEU A 123 12.89 -34.53 16.51
N SER A 124 13.40 -34.61 15.27
CA SER A 124 13.03 -33.68 14.18
C SER A 124 11.52 -33.61 13.89
N GLY A 125 10.74 -34.63 14.27
CA GLY A 125 9.27 -34.61 14.21
C GLY A 125 8.58 -33.57 15.10
N VAL A 126 9.25 -33.07 16.15
CA VAL A 126 8.73 -32.01 17.03
C VAL A 126 8.59 -30.69 16.26
N GLY A 127 9.62 -30.32 15.50
CA GLY A 127 9.56 -29.15 14.62
C GLY A 127 8.53 -29.31 13.51
N LEU A 128 8.38 -30.52 12.96
CA LEU A 128 7.35 -30.78 11.94
C LEU A 128 5.93 -30.63 12.51
N ALA A 129 5.68 -31.13 13.73
CA ALA A 129 4.41 -30.94 14.43
C ALA A 129 4.08 -29.45 14.61
N SER A 130 5.04 -28.63 15.06
CA SER A 130 4.86 -27.18 15.24
C SER A 130 4.47 -26.46 13.94
N ALA A 131 5.08 -26.83 12.81
CA ALA A 131 4.74 -26.28 11.49
C ALA A 131 3.34 -26.69 11.03
N VAL A 132 2.91 -27.94 11.28
CA VAL A 132 1.54 -28.41 10.97
C VAL A 132 0.49 -27.67 11.80
N VAL A 133 0.74 -27.45 13.10
CA VAL A 133 -0.15 -26.64 13.96
C VAL A 133 -0.27 -25.22 13.40
N CYS A 134 0.85 -24.58 13.03
CA CYS A 134 0.83 -23.22 12.46
C CYS A 134 0.03 -23.14 11.15
N VAL A 135 0.15 -24.14 10.25
CA VAL A 135 -0.66 -24.21 9.02
C VAL A 135 -2.16 -24.27 9.37
N LEU A 136 -2.57 -25.19 10.24
CA LEU A 136 -3.99 -25.38 10.59
C LEU A 136 -4.59 -24.15 11.30
N ILE A 137 -3.83 -23.46 12.15
CA ILE A 137 -4.27 -22.22 12.80
C ILE A 137 -4.37 -21.07 11.80
N SER A 138 -3.41 -20.94 10.87
CA SER A 138 -3.42 -19.87 9.86
C SER A 138 -4.66 -19.90 8.94
N MET A 139 -5.28 -21.07 8.75
CA MET A 139 -6.48 -21.24 7.93
C MET A 139 -7.69 -20.50 8.50
N TYR A 140 -7.98 -20.66 9.80
CA TYR A 140 -9.15 -20.04 10.42
C TYR A 140 -8.86 -18.63 10.97
N TYR A 141 -7.64 -18.37 11.47
CA TYR A 141 -7.30 -17.09 12.11
C TYR A 141 -7.37 -15.91 11.11
N ASN A 142 -7.07 -16.13 9.82
CA ASN A 142 -7.20 -15.09 8.80
C ASN A 142 -8.66 -14.77 8.43
N VAL A 143 -9.60 -15.69 8.67
CA VAL A 143 -11.04 -15.46 8.45
C VAL A 143 -11.55 -14.38 9.40
N ILE A 144 -11.08 -14.40 10.66
CA ILE A 144 -11.48 -13.39 11.65
C ILE A 144 -10.87 -12.02 11.33
N ILE A 145 -9.68 -11.98 10.72
CA ILE A 145 -9.12 -10.74 10.15
C ILE A 145 -9.98 -10.25 8.98
N GLY A 146 -10.48 -11.15 8.12
CA GLY A 146 -11.49 -10.84 7.11
C GLY A 146 -12.78 -10.25 7.69
N TRP A 147 -13.30 -10.81 8.78
CA TRP A 147 -14.44 -10.25 9.52
C TRP A 147 -14.13 -8.85 10.08
N CYS A 148 -12.91 -8.62 10.59
CA CYS A 148 -12.48 -7.28 11.02
C CYS A 148 -12.40 -6.28 9.85
N PHE A 149 -11.93 -6.69 8.66
CA PHE A 149 -11.99 -5.87 7.45
C PHE A 149 -13.43 -5.51 7.06
N TYR A 150 -14.36 -6.47 7.09
CA TYR A 150 -15.78 -6.23 6.79
C TYR A 150 -16.39 -5.17 7.71
N TYR A 151 -16.20 -5.30 9.03
CA TYR A 151 -16.69 -4.32 10.00
C TYR A 151 -15.97 -2.96 9.91
N LEU A 152 -14.68 -2.95 9.60
CA LEU A 152 -13.93 -1.70 9.38
C LEU A 152 -14.48 -0.93 8.17
N PHE A 153 -14.73 -1.58 7.03
CA PHE A 153 -15.37 -0.93 5.87
C PHE A 153 -16.80 -0.48 6.18
N ALA A 154 -17.57 -1.30 6.92
CA ALA A 154 -18.91 -0.95 7.38
C ALA A 154 -18.94 0.24 8.36
N SER A 155 -17.80 0.68 8.90
CA SER A 155 -17.70 1.77 9.89
C SER A 155 -17.59 3.18 9.28
N PHE A 156 -17.31 3.31 7.98
CA PHE A 156 -17.11 4.62 7.32
C PHE A 156 -18.41 5.29 6.83
N GLN A 157 -19.50 5.13 7.59
CA GLN A 157 -20.82 5.69 7.27
C GLN A 157 -21.61 6.02 8.54
N ASP A 158 -22.48 7.02 8.44
CA ASP A 158 -23.37 7.47 9.50
C ASP A 158 -24.79 7.61 8.91
N PRO A 159 -25.83 6.92 9.43
CA PRO A 159 -25.80 5.97 10.55
C PRO A 159 -25.07 4.65 10.24
N LEU A 160 -24.47 4.06 11.28
CA LEU A 160 -23.85 2.72 11.20
C LEU A 160 -24.87 1.65 10.75
N PRO A 161 -24.48 0.68 9.89
CA PRO A 161 -25.44 -0.25 9.25
C PRO A 161 -26.01 -1.31 10.22
N TYR A 162 -25.47 -1.41 11.43
CA TYR A 162 -25.97 -2.25 12.52
C TYR A 162 -26.77 -1.47 13.58
N SER A 163 -27.07 -0.18 13.34
CA SER A 163 -27.79 0.70 14.29
C SER A 163 -29.33 0.64 14.20
N PHE A 164 -29.87 0.03 13.13
CA PHE A 164 -31.30 -0.09 12.87
C PHE A 164 -31.67 -1.49 12.34
N CYS A 165 -32.92 -1.90 12.54
CA CYS A 165 -33.47 -3.09 11.88
C CYS A 165 -33.97 -2.73 10.46
N PRO A 166 -33.73 -3.57 9.45
CA PRO A 166 -34.31 -3.35 8.13
C PRO A 166 -35.83 -3.53 8.16
N ALA A 167 -36.53 -2.79 7.30
CA ALA A 167 -37.93 -3.04 7.01
C ALA A 167 -38.08 -4.35 6.22
N GLY A 168 -39.08 -5.15 6.60
CA GLY A 168 -39.54 -6.31 5.83
C GLY A 168 -40.35 -5.89 4.59
N PRO A 169 -40.78 -6.86 3.77
CA PRO A 169 -41.44 -6.59 2.48
C PRO A 169 -42.75 -5.79 2.61
N ASN A 170 -43.41 -5.84 3.77
CA ASN A 170 -44.65 -5.11 4.04
C ASN A 170 -44.41 -3.73 4.70
N CYS A 171 -43.18 -3.21 4.66
CA CYS A 171 -42.74 -1.98 5.36
C CYS A 171 -42.86 -2.02 6.90
N THR A 172 -43.10 -3.20 7.49
CA THR A 172 -43.03 -3.45 8.93
C THR A 172 -41.59 -3.72 9.37
N VAL A 173 -41.26 -3.55 10.65
CA VAL A 173 -39.94 -3.95 11.19
C VAL A 173 -39.81 -5.48 11.14
N ASN A 174 -38.66 -6.00 10.67
CA ASN A 174 -38.41 -7.44 10.64
C ASN A 174 -38.49 -8.06 12.06
N GLU A 175 -39.36 -9.07 12.24
CA GLU A 175 -39.61 -9.72 13.54
C GLU A 175 -38.37 -10.44 14.09
N GLU A 176 -37.55 -11.04 13.24
CA GLU A 176 -36.28 -11.68 13.65
C GLU A 176 -35.33 -10.66 14.31
N CYS A 177 -35.22 -9.47 13.71
CA CYS A 177 -34.39 -8.38 14.25
C CYS A 177 -34.99 -7.77 15.53
N LYS A 178 -36.32 -7.76 15.65
CA LYS A 178 -37.03 -7.33 16.87
C LYS A 178 -36.84 -8.30 18.03
N LEU A 179 -36.71 -9.60 17.76
CA LEU A 179 -36.45 -10.63 18.77
C LEU A 179 -34.96 -10.72 19.16
N ALA A 180 -34.05 -10.68 18.17
CA ALA A 180 -32.60 -10.80 18.38
C ALA A 180 -31.95 -9.53 18.97
N GLY A 181 -32.49 -8.37 18.61
CA GLY A 181 -31.75 -7.11 18.69
C GLY A 181 -30.82 -6.91 17.49
N ARG A 182 -30.44 -5.64 17.28
CA ARG A 182 -29.92 -5.11 16.01
C ARG A 182 -28.56 -5.71 15.63
N THR A 183 -27.61 -5.71 16.57
CA THR A 183 -26.26 -6.26 16.33
C THR A 183 -26.24 -7.78 16.21
N GLN A 184 -27.10 -8.51 16.93
CA GLN A 184 -27.23 -9.97 16.78
C GLN A 184 -27.73 -10.35 15.39
N TYR A 185 -28.80 -9.69 14.92
CA TYR A 185 -29.31 -9.85 13.57
C TYR A 185 -28.27 -9.47 12.50
N TYR A 186 -27.52 -8.39 12.73
CA TYR A 186 -26.46 -7.97 11.82
C TYR A 186 -25.28 -8.95 11.77
N TRP A 187 -24.92 -9.60 12.89
CA TRP A 187 -23.91 -10.66 12.92
C TRP A 187 -24.42 -11.94 12.24
N TYR A 188 -25.37 -12.65 12.86
CA TYR A 188 -25.78 -13.98 12.42
C TYR A 188 -26.47 -13.95 11.05
N THR A 189 -27.44 -13.06 10.87
CA THR A 189 -28.30 -13.08 9.68
C THR A 189 -27.74 -12.25 8.52
N LYS A 190 -27.14 -11.08 8.79
CA LYS A 190 -26.65 -10.17 7.72
C LYS A 190 -25.17 -10.36 7.34
N THR A 191 -24.29 -10.64 8.29
CA THR A 191 -22.84 -10.83 8.02
C THR A 191 -22.56 -12.27 7.58
N LEU A 192 -23.01 -13.25 8.38
CA LEU A 192 -22.71 -14.67 8.17
C LEU A 192 -23.76 -15.41 7.33
N GLY A 193 -25.04 -15.07 7.49
CA GLY A 193 -26.14 -15.86 6.93
C GLY A 193 -26.27 -17.23 7.61
N ALA A 194 -26.05 -17.29 8.92
CA ALA A 194 -25.84 -18.53 9.67
C ALA A 194 -27.01 -19.51 9.58
N THR A 195 -26.72 -20.75 9.16
CA THR A 195 -27.68 -21.87 9.10
C THR A 195 -27.94 -22.48 10.49
N THR A 196 -28.94 -23.36 10.60
CA THR A 196 -29.39 -23.89 11.91
C THR A 196 -28.53 -25.02 12.48
N SER A 197 -27.61 -25.57 11.68
CA SER A 197 -26.72 -26.67 12.05
C SER A 197 -25.41 -26.60 11.26
N ILE A 198 -24.39 -27.36 11.71
CA ILE A 198 -23.15 -27.56 10.94
C ILE A 198 -23.34 -28.45 9.69
N GLU A 199 -24.44 -29.21 9.62
CA GLU A 199 -24.75 -30.10 8.50
C GLU A 199 -25.33 -29.32 7.30
N ASP A 200 -26.06 -28.24 7.60
CA ASP A 200 -26.60 -27.27 6.64
C ASP A 200 -25.46 -26.36 6.08
N MET A 201 -24.59 -26.92 5.23
CA MET A 201 -23.42 -26.22 4.68
C MET A 201 -23.79 -24.89 3.99
N GLY A 202 -24.78 -24.96 3.10
CA GLY A 202 -25.30 -23.83 2.30
C GLY A 202 -24.27 -23.13 1.40
N ASP A 203 -24.65 -21.96 0.91
CA ASP A 203 -23.94 -21.23 -0.14
C ASP A 203 -22.73 -20.42 0.38
N PHE A 204 -21.82 -20.08 -0.54
CA PHE A 204 -20.66 -19.23 -0.27
C PHE A 204 -21.06 -17.74 -0.23
N GLN A 205 -20.80 -17.08 0.90
CA GLN A 205 -21.02 -15.66 1.08
C GLN A 205 -19.92 -14.84 0.38
N TRP A 206 -20.21 -14.37 -0.84
CA TRP A 206 -19.24 -13.70 -1.73
C TRP A 206 -18.51 -12.52 -1.07
N HIS A 207 -19.19 -11.75 -0.19
CA HIS A 207 -18.58 -10.64 0.54
C HIS A 207 -17.53 -11.12 1.56
N LEU A 208 -17.75 -12.27 2.20
CA LEU A 208 -16.76 -12.90 3.08
C LEU A 208 -15.56 -13.42 2.29
N CYS A 209 -15.80 -14.04 1.13
CA CYS A 209 -14.74 -14.49 0.22
C CYS A 209 -13.81 -13.34 -0.22
N LEU A 210 -14.38 -12.15 -0.49
CA LEU A 210 -13.59 -10.97 -0.88
C LEU A 210 -12.74 -10.40 0.27
N VAL A 211 -13.29 -10.26 1.48
CA VAL A 211 -12.49 -9.74 2.62
C VAL A 211 -11.44 -10.75 3.11
N LEU A 212 -11.70 -12.07 3.00
CA LEU A 212 -10.68 -13.10 3.22
C LEU A 212 -9.56 -13.01 2.18
N SER A 213 -9.91 -12.83 0.90
CA SER A 213 -8.92 -12.65 -0.17
C SER A 213 -8.08 -11.40 0.05
N LEU A 214 -8.69 -10.29 0.47
CA LEU A 214 -7.99 -9.06 0.85
C LEU A 214 -7.03 -9.28 2.03
N ALA A 215 -7.46 -9.98 3.08
CA ALA A 215 -6.62 -10.29 4.24
C ALA A 215 -5.37 -11.08 3.83
N TRP A 216 -5.51 -12.09 2.97
CA TRP A 216 -4.37 -12.85 2.42
C TRP A 216 -3.45 -12.00 1.53
N ILE A 217 -4.00 -11.07 0.71
CA ILE A 217 -3.20 -10.14 -0.11
C ILE A 217 -2.39 -9.17 0.77
N VAL A 218 -3.00 -8.58 1.79
CA VAL A 218 -2.32 -7.66 2.73
C VAL A 218 -1.21 -8.40 3.49
N LEU A 219 -1.48 -9.61 3.97
CA LEU A 219 -0.51 -10.46 4.65
C LEU A 219 0.68 -10.84 3.74
N LEU A 220 0.41 -11.16 2.47
CA LEU A 220 1.45 -11.42 1.46
C LEU A 220 2.32 -10.17 1.18
N ILE A 221 1.72 -8.98 1.12
CA ILE A 221 2.45 -7.71 0.95
C ILE A 221 3.39 -7.46 2.13
N ILE A 222 2.92 -7.67 3.37
CA ILE A 222 3.73 -7.52 4.59
C ILE A 222 4.92 -8.47 4.58
N ILE A 223 4.70 -9.75 4.23
CA ILE A 223 5.69 -10.83 4.37
C ILE A 223 6.60 -10.96 3.13
N ASN A 224 6.30 -10.30 2.01
CA ASN A 224 6.97 -10.45 0.70
C ASN A 224 8.52 -10.59 0.75
N ARG A 225 9.23 -9.74 1.52
CA ARG A 225 10.71 -9.82 1.64
C ARG A 225 11.22 -10.59 2.89
N GLY A 226 10.31 -11.18 3.65
CA GLY A 226 10.52 -11.73 4.99
C GLY A 226 10.72 -10.64 6.05
N VAL A 227 11.51 -10.97 7.07
CA VAL A 227 11.87 -10.14 8.25
C VAL A 227 12.09 -8.65 7.94
N GLN A 228 12.80 -8.30 6.86
CA GLN A 228 13.10 -6.90 6.48
C GLN A 228 11.87 -6.05 6.09
N SER A 229 10.75 -6.69 5.74
CA SER A 229 9.47 -6.05 5.44
C SER A 229 8.55 -6.09 6.66
N ALA A 230 8.37 -7.28 7.25
CA ALA A 230 7.54 -7.48 8.43
C ALA A 230 8.01 -6.61 9.62
N GLY A 231 9.32 -6.52 9.87
CA GLY A 231 9.89 -5.68 10.93
C GLY A 231 9.62 -4.18 10.78
N LYS A 232 9.12 -3.71 9.62
CA LYS A 232 8.64 -2.33 9.45
C LYS A 232 7.14 -2.21 9.74
N ALA A 233 6.34 -3.19 9.34
CA ALA A 233 4.92 -3.26 9.67
C ALA A 233 4.68 -3.41 11.19
N VAL A 234 5.54 -4.19 11.86
CA VAL A 234 5.54 -4.44 13.31
C VAL A 234 5.52 -3.15 14.15
N TYR A 235 6.18 -2.08 13.72
CA TYR A 235 6.12 -0.79 14.44
C TYR A 235 4.72 -0.20 14.52
N VAL A 236 3.84 -0.48 13.55
CA VAL A 236 2.44 -0.04 13.56
C VAL A 236 1.57 -1.09 14.25
N THR A 237 1.68 -2.36 13.84
CA THR A 237 0.78 -3.42 14.34
C THR A 237 0.94 -3.69 15.83
N ALA A 238 2.15 -3.56 16.39
CA ALA A 238 2.41 -3.76 17.82
C ALA A 238 2.17 -2.51 18.68
N THR A 239 2.10 -1.29 18.12
CA THR A 239 1.94 -0.05 18.93
C THR A 239 0.52 0.50 18.91
N LEU A 240 -0.18 0.46 17.77
CA LEU A 240 -1.55 0.96 17.65
C LEU A 240 -2.51 0.34 18.69
N PRO A 241 -2.44 -0.97 19.02
CA PRO A 241 -3.36 -1.55 20.00
C PRO A 241 -3.23 -0.95 21.41
N TYR A 242 -2.02 -0.65 21.88
CA TYR A 242 -1.84 -0.01 23.20
C TYR A 242 -2.40 1.41 23.23
N ILE A 243 -2.21 2.17 22.14
CA ILE A 243 -2.75 3.53 22.00
C ILE A 243 -4.28 3.48 22.03
N VAL A 244 -4.90 2.61 21.22
CA VAL A 244 -6.36 2.50 21.13
C VAL A 244 -6.97 1.92 22.41
N LEU A 245 -6.40 0.89 23.04
CA LEU A 245 -6.85 0.38 24.33
C LEU A 245 -6.78 1.46 25.43
N THR A 246 -5.76 2.32 25.42
CA THR A 246 -5.65 3.43 26.39
C THR A 246 -6.76 4.46 26.17
N ILE A 247 -7.02 4.86 24.92
CA ILE A 247 -8.12 5.76 24.56
C ILE A 247 -9.48 5.16 24.96
N PHE A 248 -9.69 3.87 24.69
CA PHE A 248 -10.91 3.16 25.09
C PHE A 248 -11.05 3.01 26.61
N LEU A 249 -9.95 2.82 27.37
CA LEU A 249 -10.03 2.78 28.84
C LEU A 249 -10.46 4.12 29.41
N VAL A 250 -9.80 5.21 28.96
CA VAL A 250 -10.16 6.57 29.37
C VAL A 250 -11.63 6.86 29.03
N ARG A 251 -12.10 6.50 27.83
CA ARG A 251 -13.52 6.69 27.49
C ARG A 251 -14.43 5.80 28.33
N ALA A 252 -14.16 4.51 28.46
CA ALA A 252 -15.05 3.56 29.13
C ALA A 252 -15.23 3.87 30.62
N VAL A 253 -14.19 4.33 31.32
CA VAL A 253 -14.28 4.72 32.74
C VAL A 253 -15.10 6.01 32.92
N THR A 254 -15.25 6.86 31.89
CA THR A 254 -16.17 8.02 31.92
C THR A 254 -17.63 7.67 31.60
N LEU A 255 -17.97 6.39 31.39
CA LEU A 255 -19.35 5.95 31.16
C LEU A 255 -20.00 5.47 32.47
N GLU A 256 -21.28 5.77 32.64
CA GLU A 256 -22.06 5.34 33.81
C GLU A 256 -22.15 3.80 33.87
N GLY A 257 -22.20 3.22 35.06
CA GLY A 257 -22.19 1.76 35.27
C GLY A 257 -20.86 1.03 34.97
N SER A 258 -19.88 1.67 34.35
CA SER A 258 -18.57 1.05 34.02
C SER A 258 -17.86 0.47 35.25
N VAL A 259 -17.89 1.21 36.37
CA VAL A 259 -17.34 0.82 37.66
C VAL A 259 -17.94 -0.48 38.19
N ASP A 260 -19.21 -0.77 37.92
CA ASP A 260 -19.85 -2.01 38.39
C ASP A 260 -19.41 -3.24 37.57
N GLY A 261 -19.06 -3.04 36.30
CA GLY A 261 -18.35 -4.04 35.51
C GLY A 261 -16.94 -4.34 36.05
N ILE A 262 -16.19 -3.31 36.44
CA ILE A 262 -14.86 -3.47 37.08
C ILE A 262 -14.99 -4.20 38.43
N LYS A 263 -15.97 -3.82 39.27
CA LYS A 263 -16.28 -4.53 40.53
C LYS A 263 -16.61 -6.01 40.25
N HIS A 264 -17.41 -6.30 39.23
CA HIS A 264 -17.77 -7.67 38.84
C HIS A 264 -16.54 -8.46 38.39
N MET A 265 -15.62 -7.86 37.64
CA MET A 265 -14.35 -8.50 37.26
C MET A 265 -13.54 -8.93 38.49
N PHE A 266 -13.40 -8.06 39.49
CA PHE A 266 -12.56 -8.35 40.66
C PHE A 266 -13.25 -9.16 41.78
N LYS A 267 -14.59 -9.28 41.80
CA LYS A 267 -15.36 -10.05 42.80
C LYS A 267 -15.01 -11.56 42.75
N PRO A 268 -14.24 -12.12 43.70
CA PRO A 268 -13.64 -13.44 43.53
C PRO A 268 -14.57 -14.57 43.99
N GLN A 269 -14.86 -15.52 43.09
CA GLN A 269 -15.62 -16.73 43.44
C GLN A 269 -14.67 -17.89 43.78
N PHE A 270 -14.12 -17.91 45.00
CA PHE A 270 -13.17 -18.93 45.46
C PHE A 270 -13.67 -20.38 45.29
N SER A 271 -14.98 -20.61 45.33
CA SER A 271 -15.62 -21.91 45.07
C SER A 271 -15.38 -22.48 43.66
N LYS A 272 -14.85 -21.68 42.71
CA LYS A 272 -14.44 -22.14 41.38
C LYS A 272 -13.04 -22.78 41.36
N LEU A 273 -12.15 -22.39 42.26
CA LEU A 273 -10.74 -22.84 42.29
C LEU A 273 -10.58 -24.34 42.59
N THR A 274 -11.59 -24.95 43.21
CA THR A 274 -11.65 -26.39 43.48
C THR A 274 -11.90 -27.23 42.22
N SER A 275 -12.34 -26.61 41.11
CA SER A 275 -12.62 -27.32 39.87
C SER A 275 -11.36 -27.40 38.97
N PRO A 276 -10.89 -28.61 38.58
CA PRO A 276 -9.69 -28.75 37.75
C PRO A 276 -9.78 -28.04 36.39
N LEU A 277 -10.99 -27.88 35.86
CA LEU A 277 -11.26 -27.19 34.60
C LEU A 277 -10.78 -25.72 34.60
N VAL A 278 -10.84 -25.03 35.74
CA VAL A 278 -10.38 -23.63 35.85
C VAL A 278 -8.86 -23.53 35.70
N TRP A 279 -8.11 -24.50 36.24
CA TRP A 279 -6.66 -24.61 36.06
C TRP A 279 -6.29 -25.02 34.63
N LEU A 280 -7.08 -25.93 34.02
CA LEU A 280 -6.93 -26.33 32.63
C LEU A 280 -7.10 -25.15 31.66
N GLU A 281 -8.13 -24.35 31.86
CA GLU A 281 -8.43 -23.16 31.04
C GLU A 281 -7.44 -22.01 31.29
N ALA A 282 -6.88 -21.90 32.50
CA ALA A 282 -5.80 -20.95 32.79
C ALA A 282 -4.50 -21.31 32.05
N VAL A 283 -4.04 -22.57 32.11
CA VAL A 283 -2.79 -22.99 31.46
C VAL A 283 -2.91 -22.99 29.94
N THR A 284 -4.02 -23.49 29.38
CA THR A 284 -4.23 -23.45 27.93
C THR A 284 -4.37 -22.01 27.40
N GLN A 285 -4.90 -21.07 28.20
CA GLN A 285 -4.84 -19.65 27.88
C GLN A 285 -3.40 -19.10 27.91
N VAL A 286 -2.56 -19.45 28.90
CA VAL A 286 -1.14 -19.03 28.92
C VAL A 286 -0.38 -19.54 27.70
N PHE A 287 -0.60 -20.78 27.29
CA PHE A 287 0.09 -21.37 26.13
C PHE A 287 -0.31 -20.67 24.83
N PHE A 288 -1.61 -20.39 24.65
CA PHE A 288 -2.15 -19.70 23.48
C PHE A 288 -1.85 -18.18 23.47
N SER A 289 -1.75 -17.54 24.63
CA SER A 289 -1.45 -16.10 24.75
C SER A 289 0.03 -15.80 24.56
N ILE A 290 0.93 -16.58 25.18
CA ILE A 290 2.36 -16.39 24.97
C ILE A 290 2.77 -16.88 23.58
N GLY A 291 2.24 -18.02 23.11
CA GLY A 291 2.55 -18.60 21.80
C GLY A 291 3.64 -19.68 21.81
N VAL A 292 3.81 -20.38 22.94
CA VAL A 292 4.82 -21.45 23.10
C VAL A 292 4.42 -22.75 22.39
N GLY A 293 5.39 -23.49 21.85
CA GLY A 293 5.15 -24.74 21.12
C GLY A 293 4.71 -24.56 19.66
N PHE A 294 4.60 -23.31 19.20
CA PHE A 294 4.40 -22.97 17.78
C PHE A 294 5.72 -23.04 16.98
N GLY A 295 6.89 -23.09 17.64
CA GLY A 295 8.21 -23.00 16.98
C GLY A 295 8.53 -21.62 16.38
N THR A 296 7.58 -20.67 16.42
CA THR A 296 7.73 -19.29 15.96
C THR A 296 8.81 -18.53 16.73
N PHE A 297 8.88 -18.68 18.06
CA PHE A 297 9.95 -18.05 18.85
C PHE A 297 11.33 -18.60 18.51
N VAL A 298 11.45 -19.91 18.31
CA VAL A 298 12.68 -20.57 17.84
C VAL A 298 13.12 -19.97 16.49
N ALA A 299 12.18 -19.77 15.56
CA ALA A 299 12.44 -19.13 14.28
C ALA A 299 12.85 -17.65 14.41
N MET A 300 12.15 -16.84 15.20
CA MET A 300 12.46 -15.41 15.39
C MET A 300 13.79 -15.18 16.13
N ALA A 301 14.08 -15.99 17.14
CA ALA A 301 15.33 -15.95 17.89
C ALA A 301 16.55 -16.37 17.04
N SER A 302 16.35 -17.23 16.04
CA SER A 302 17.41 -17.63 15.10
C SER A 302 18.01 -16.48 14.28
N TYR A 303 17.35 -15.32 14.24
CA TYR A 303 17.81 -14.09 13.59
C TYR A 303 18.49 -13.08 14.55
N ASN A 304 18.60 -13.40 15.84
CA ASN A 304 19.31 -12.56 16.82
C ASN A 304 20.82 -12.86 16.83
N THR A 305 21.60 -11.94 17.40
CA THR A 305 23.02 -12.14 17.74
C THR A 305 23.15 -13.15 18.89
N LYS A 306 24.19 -13.99 18.89
CA LYS A 306 24.39 -15.03 19.93
C LYS A 306 24.41 -14.48 21.37
N HIS A 307 24.97 -13.29 21.58
CA HIS A 307 25.05 -12.61 22.88
C HIS A 307 23.84 -11.71 23.21
N ASN A 308 22.70 -11.87 22.52
CA ASN A 308 21.49 -11.15 22.91
C ASN A 308 20.90 -11.72 24.21
N ASN A 309 20.50 -10.85 25.16
CA ASN A 309 19.99 -11.29 26.46
C ASN A 309 18.55 -11.85 26.38
N CYS A 310 18.43 -13.10 25.94
CA CYS A 310 17.16 -13.81 25.79
C CYS A 310 16.45 -14.07 27.14
N LYS A 311 17.18 -14.16 28.27
CA LYS A 311 16.60 -14.24 29.63
C LYS A 311 15.74 -13.01 29.93
N ARG A 312 16.28 -11.81 29.70
CA ARG A 312 15.57 -10.54 29.90
C ARG A 312 14.39 -10.39 28.94
N ASP A 313 14.60 -10.73 27.68
CA ASP A 313 13.58 -10.58 26.64
C ASP A 313 12.38 -11.54 26.90
N ALA A 314 12.62 -12.78 27.32
CA ALA A 314 11.58 -13.74 27.71
C ALA A 314 10.72 -13.24 28.89
N ILE A 315 11.36 -12.74 29.95
CA ILE A 315 10.65 -12.19 31.12
C ILE A 315 9.81 -10.97 30.71
N PHE A 316 10.36 -10.07 29.89
CA PHE A 316 9.65 -8.90 29.41
C PHE A 316 8.40 -9.24 28.58
N ILE A 317 8.52 -10.15 27.61
CA ILE A 317 7.41 -10.55 26.72
C ILE A 317 6.25 -11.15 27.54
N SER A 318 6.52 -12.11 28.42
CA SER A 318 5.48 -12.76 29.23
C SER A 318 4.78 -11.81 30.21
N LEU A 319 5.51 -10.85 30.79
CA LEU A 319 4.92 -9.83 31.65
C LEU A 319 4.09 -8.81 30.85
N ALA A 320 4.53 -8.43 29.65
CA ALA A 320 3.79 -7.53 28.77
C ALA A 320 2.51 -8.17 28.19
N ASP A 321 2.54 -9.46 27.83
CA ASP A 321 1.35 -10.25 27.48
C ASP A 321 0.34 -10.28 28.64
N SER A 322 0.80 -10.64 29.83
CA SER A 322 -0.03 -10.70 31.05
C SER A 322 -0.65 -9.35 31.42
N PHE A 323 0.15 -8.27 31.34
CA PHE A 323 -0.33 -6.91 31.55
C PHE A 323 -1.40 -6.54 30.52
N THR A 324 -1.19 -6.86 29.24
CA THR A 324 -2.11 -6.49 28.16
C THR A 324 -3.41 -7.29 28.21
N ALA A 325 -3.38 -8.56 28.61
CA ALA A 325 -4.58 -9.35 28.87
C ALA A 325 -5.46 -8.72 29.97
N ILE A 326 -4.84 -8.25 31.05
CA ILE A 326 -5.55 -7.58 32.16
C ILE A 326 -6.02 -6.17 31.75
N PHE A 327 -5.22 -5.42 30.98
CA PHE A 327 -5.57 -4.10 30.47
C PHE A 327 -6.77 -4.17 29.50
N ALA A 328 -6.76 -5.12 28.57
CA ALA A 328 -7.89 -5.40 27.68
C ALA A 328 -9.13 -5.90 28.44
N ALA A 329 -8.95 -6.70 29.50
CA ALA A 329 -10.05 -7.09 30.39
C ALA A 329 -10.67 -5.89 31.12
N LEU A 330 -9.86 -4.98 31.67
CA LEU A 330 -10.36 -3.75 32.31
C LEU A 330 -11.21 -2.92 31.33
N VAL A 331 -10.76 -2.75 30.09
CA VAL A 331 -11.56 -2.10 29.03
C VAL A 331 -12.87 -2.86 28.77
N ALA A 332 -12.79 -4.17 28.52
CA ALA A 332 -13.96 -5.00 28.21
C ALA A 332 -15.00 -5.02 29.32
N PHE A 333 -14.59 -5.21 30.58
CA PHE A 333 -15.50 -5.19 31.72
C PHE A 333 -16.08 -3.79 31.99
N SER A 334 -15.33 -2.71 31.74
CA SER A 334 -15.88 -1.33 31.82
C SER A 334 -16.99 -1.10 30.79
N VAL A 335 -16.77 -1.52 29.54
CA VAL A 335 -17.76 -1.39 28.45
C VAL A 335 -18.97 -2.31 28.67
N LEU A 336 -18.76 -3.53 29.15
CA LEU A 336 -19.85 -4.44 29.54
C LEU A 336 -20.65 -3.90 30.74
N GLY A 337 -19.99 -3.25 31.71
CA GLY A 337 -20.63 -2.61 32.85
C GLY A 337 -21.60 -1.51 32.43
N PHE A 338 -21.13 -0.59 31.59
CA PHE A 338 -21.96 0.43 30.95
C PHE A 338 -23.15 -0.18 30.19
N LYS A 339 -22.90 -1.16 29.31
CA LYS A 339 -23.96 -1.82 28.53
C LYS A 339 -25.00 -2.52 29.41
N ALA A 340 -24.58 -3.15 30.50
CA ALA A 340 -25.48 -3.80 31.46
C ALA A 340 -26.31 -2.78 32.26
N HIS A 341 -25.71 -1.66 32.65
CA HIS A 341 -26.38 -0.57 33.37
C HIS A 341 -27.42 0.15 32.50
N ASP A 342 -27.08 0.43 31.24
CA ASP A 342 -28.02 0.96 30.24
C ASP A 342 -29.19 0.00 29.99
N SER A 343 -28.92 -1.28 29.71
CA SER A 343 -29.97 -2.29 29.48
C SER A 343 -30.91 -2.45 30.70
N TYR A 344 -30.36 -2.40 31.91
CA TYR A 344 -31.13 -2.44 33.16
C TYR A 344 -31.98 -1.18 33.35
N THR A 345 -31.41 0.01 33.09
CA THR A 345 -32.10 1.30 33.25
C THR A 345 -33.21 1.50 32.22
N GLN A 346 -32.99 1.10 30.96
CA GLN A 346 -34.03 1.08 29.93
C GLN A 346 -35.19 0.16 30.31
N CYS A 347 -34.92 -1.02 30.90
CA CYS A 347 -35.96 -1.89 31.41
C CYS A 347 -36.74 -1.24 32.58
N LEU A 348 -36.03 -0.63 33.55
CA LEU A 348 -36.67 0.08 34.65
C LEU A 348 -37.54 1.26 34.17
N ALA A 349 -37.15 1.97 33.11
CA ALA A 349 -37.98 3.01 32.51
C ALA A 349 -39.26 2.44 31.89
N LEU A 350 -39.12 1.41 31.03
CA LEU A 350 -40.24 0.77 30.33
C LEU A 350 -41.30 0.19 31.28
N TYR A 351 -40.91 -0.41 32.40
CA TYR A 351 -41.86 -0.90 33.42
C TYR A 351 -42.19 0.15 34.50
N GLY A 352 -41.41 1.23 34.59
CA GLY A 352 -41.61 2.34 35.51
C GLY A 352 -42.86 3.15 35.18
N GLU A 353 -43.05 3.52 33.91
CA GLU A 353 -44.23 4.26 33.43
C GLU A 353 -45.54 3.45 33.56
N VAL A 354 -45.45 2.12 33.46
CA VAL A 354 -46.60 1.19 33.56
C VAL A 354 -47.21 1.16 34.98
N ASN A 355 -46.51 1.64 36.01
CA ASN A 355 -47.05 1.71 37.38
C ASN A 355 -48.34 2.56 37.49
N ASN A 356 -48.58 3.49 36.56
CA ASN A 356 -49.84 4.24 36.52
C ASN A 356 -51.06 3.39 36.12
N THR A 357 -50.87 2.15 35.64
CA THR A 357 -51.96 1.24 35.23
C THR A 357 -51.76 -0.19 35.75
N LYS A 358 -52.07 -0.42 37.04
CA LYS A 358 -52.38 -1.72 37.67
C LYS A 358 -51.58 -2.94 37.17
N LEU A 359 -50.38 -3.14 37.71
CA LEU A 359 -49.76 -4.48 37.74
C LEU A 359 -50.68 -5.48 38.46
N PRO A 360 -50.80 -6.74 37.98
CA PRO A 360 -51.54 -7.79 38.68
C PRO A 360 -50.84 -8.17 39.99
N ALA A 361 -51.63 -8.38 41.05
CA ALA A 361 -51.11 -8.63 42.39
C ALA A 361 -50.25 -9.90 42.45
N GLY A 362 -48.97 -9.74 42.81
CA GLY A 362 -47.99 -10.84 42.97
C GLY A 362 -46.74 -10.76 42.08
N VAL A 363 -46.68 -9.82 41.13
CA VAL A 363 -45.50 -9.56 40.29
C VAL A 363 -44.78 -8.30 40.79
N THR A 364 -43.55 -8.47 41.30
CA THR A 364 -42.64 -7.37 41.63
C THR A 364 -41.78 -7.00 40.42
N LEU A 365 -41.38 -5.73 40.30
CA LEU A 365 -40.57 -5.21 39.18
C LEU A 365 -39.27 -6.02 38.95
N GLU A 366 -38.63 -6.48 40.05
CA GLU A 366 -37.46 -7.36 40.04
C GLU A 366 -37.64 -8.64 39.21
N LYS A 367 -38.86 -9.21 39.15
CA LYS A 367 -39.12 -10.44 38.39
C LYS A 367 -39.15 -10.24 36.87
N GLN A 368 -39.31 -9.01 36.38
CA GLN A 368 -39.39 -8.72 34.94
C GLN A 368 -38.11 -8.13 34.38
N CYS A 369 -37.41 -7.25 35.11
CA CYS A 369 -36.13 -6.70 34.65
C CYS A 369 -34.88 -7.48 35.09
N HIS A 370 -35.04 -8.47 35.98
CA HIS A 370 -33.96 -9.14 36.71
C HIS A 370 -33.08 -8.14 37.51
N ASN A 371 -32.10 -8.65 38.26
CA ASN A 371 -31.11 -7.83 38.96
C ASN A 371 -29.97 -7.42 38.01
N LEU A 372 -29.28 -6.29 38.26
CA LEU A 372 -28.10 -5.86 37.50
C LEU A 372 -27.00 -6.94 37.45
N GLU A 373 -26.84 -7.75 38.52
CA GLU A 373 -25.93 -8.90 38.50
C GLU A 373 -26.29 -9.94 37.42
N HIS A 374 -27.56 -10.09 37.04
CA HIS A 374 -27.97 -10.97 35.95
C HIS A 374 -27.45 -10.46 34.60
N TRP A 375 -27.63 -9.17 34.32
CA TRP A 375 -27.13 -8.52 33.10
C TRP A 375 -25.60 -8.57 33.00
N LEU A 376 -24.89 -8.33 34.11
CA LEU A 376 -23.43 -8.50 34.21
C LEU A 376 -22.98 -9.97 34.04
N SER A 377 -23.83 -10.93 34.41
CA SER A 377 -23.56 -12.36 34.24
C SER A 377 -23.83 -12.90 32.82
N LYS A 378 -24.43 -12.11 31.92
CA LYS A 378 -24.71 -12.54 30.55
C LYS A 378 -23.38 -12.70 29.79
N LYS A 379 -23.11 -13.92 29.34
CA LYS A 379 -21.83 -14.32 28.73
C LYS A 379 -21.89 -14.17 27.21
N PHE A 380 -20.84 -13.60 26.63
CA PHE A 380 -20.65 -13.51 25.18
C PHE A 380 -19.46 -14.40 24.81
N GLN A 381 -19.70 -15.47 24.07
CA GLN A 381 -18.68 -16.47 23.74
C GLN A 381 -17.96 -16.10 22.44
N GLY A 382 -16.62 -16.18 22.45
CA GLY A 382 -15.78 -16.03 21.26
C GLY A 382 -16.03 -14.73 20.49
N PRO A 383 -16.26 -14.77 19.16
CA PRO A 383 -16.51 -13.58 18.33
C PRO A 383 -17.63 -12.67 18.84
N GLY A 384 -18.65 -13.23 19.51
CA GLY A 384 -19.82 -12.50 19.98
C GLY A 384 -19.51 -11.37 20.98
N LEU A 385 -18.40 -11.43 21.72
CA LEU A 385 -17.99 -10.29 22.55
C LEU A 385 -17.67 -9.07 21.67
N THR A 386 -16.96 -9.29 20.57
CA THR A 386 -16.43 -8.23 19.70
C THR A 386 -17.48 -7.72 18.72
N PHE A 387 -18.19 -8.61 18.03
CA PHE A 387 -19.12 -8.22 16.95
C PHE A 387 -20.56 -7.96 17.41
N ILE A 388 -20.91 -8.30 18.67
CA ILE A 388 -22.25 -8.06 19.25
C ILE A 388 -22.17 -7.17 20.50
N ALA A 389 -21.37 -7.53 21.51
CA ALA A 389 -21.38 -6.80 22.77
C ALA A 389 -20.68 -5.42 22.69
N PHE A 390 -19.48 -5.36 22.11
CA PHE A 390 -18.76 -4.10 21.89
C PHE A 390 -19.44 -3.20 20.84
N THR A 391 -19.95 -3.76 19.74
CA THR A 391 -20.66 -3.00 18.69
C THR A 391 -21.92 -2.33 19.22
N GLU A 392 -22.76 -3.03 19.99
CA GLU A 392 -23.97 -2.44 20.59
C GLU A 392 -23.59 -1.36 21.63
N ALA A 393 -22.51 -1.55 22.40
CA ALA A 393 -22.02 -0.52 23.31
C ALA A 393 -21.45 0.71 22.57
N ILE A 394 -20.83 0.53 21.40
CA ILE A 394 -20.35 1.60 20.52
C ILE A 394 -21.53 2.42 19.95
N LEU A 395 -22.66 1.80 19.61
CA LEU A 395 -23.88 2.50 19.17
C LEU A 395 -24.39 3.51 20.20
N LEU A 396 -24.19 3.24 21.50
CA LEU A 396 -24.60 4.10 22.61
C LEU A 396 -23.62 5.25 22.88
N MET A 397 -22.47 5.30 22.19
CA MET A 397 -21.48 6.37 22.35
C MET A 397 -21.67 7.50 21.32
N PRO A 398 -21.53 8.78 21.70
CA PRO A 398 -21.53 9.88 20.74
C PRO A 398 -20.37 9.75 19.75
N ALA A 399 -20.63 10.06 18.48
CA ALA A 399 -19.74 9.79 17.34
C ALA A 399 -19.38 8.30 17.18
N SER A 400 -20.37 7.41 17.28
CA SER A 400 -20.21 5.95 17.15
C SER A 400 -19.40 5.46 15.92
N PRO A 401 -19.42 6.10 14.72
CA PRO A 401 -18.54 5.69 13.62
C PRO A 401 -17.05 5.80 13.95
N LEU A 402 -16.63 6.84 14.68
CA LEU A 402 -15.23 7.06 15.07
C LEU A 402 -14.74 5.93 15.99
N TRP A 403 -15.53 5.58 17.00
CA TRP A 403 -15.21 4.49 17.92
C TRP A 403 -15.17 3.14 17.19
N SER A 404 -16.09 2.90 16.25
CA SER A 404 -16.10 1.70 15.41
C SER A 404 -14.82 1.58 14.55
N VAL A 405 -14.42 2.66 13.85
CA VAL A 405 -13.18 2.68 13.05
C VAL A 405 -11.95 2.40 13.92
N LEU A 406 -11.81 3.08 15.07
CA LEU A 406 -10.67 2.88 15.98
C LEU A 406 -10.62 1.44 16.51
N PHE A 407 -11.76 0.90 16.93
CA PHE A 407 -11.89 -0.46 17.47
C PHE A 407 -11.48 -1.52 16.45
N PHE A 408 -12.04 -1.49 15.23
CA PHE A 408 -11.72 -2.49 14.22
C PHE A 408 -10.31 -2.32 13.62
N ALA A 409 -9.76 -1.10 13.57
CA ALA A 409 -8.36 -0.88 13.19
C ALA A 409 -7.35 -1.45 14.22
N MET A 410 -7.67 -1.36 15.52
CA MET A 410 -6.92 -2.03 16.59
C MET A 410 -6.97 -3.55 16.44
N PHE A 411 -8.17 -4.13 16.29
CA PHE A 411 -8.34 -5.57 16.13
C PHE A 411 -7.58 -6.11 14.91
N LEU A 412 -7.69 -5.44 13.77
CA LEU A 412 -6.97 -5.79 12.55
C LEU A 412 -5.44 -5.73 12.74
N SER A 413 -4.94 -4.76 13.52
CA SER A 413 -3.52 -4.63 13.84
C SER A 413 -3.00 -5.78 14.70
N LEU A 414 -3.75 -6.17 15.75
CA LEU A 414 -3.45 -7.35 16.58
C LEU A 414 -3.40 -8.62 15.73
N GLY A 415 -4.43 -8.85 14.90
CA GLY A 415 -4.52 -10.04 14.06
C GLY A 415 -3.36 -10.16 13.06
N LEU A 416 -2.99 -9.07 12.39
CA LEU A 416 -1.84 -9.06 11.46
C LEU A 416 -0.50 -9.24 12.18
N GLY A 417 -0.38 -8.83 13.44
CA GLY A 417 0.78 -9.11 14.30
C GLY A 417 0.98 -10.62 14.49
N SER A 418 0.00 -11.31 15.07
CA SER A 418 0.07 -12.75 15.32
C SER A 418 0.27 -13.55 14.03
N MET A 419 -0.38 -13.17 12.92
CA MET A 419 -0.29 -13.90 11.66
C MET A 419 1.08 -13.82 10.97
N PHE A 420 1.85 -12.75 11.18
CA PHE A 420 3.25 -12.74 10.75
C PHE A 420 4.06 -13.82 11.47
N GLY A 421 3.89 -13.96 12.79
CA GLY A 421 4.57 -14.98 13.59
C GLY A 421 4.18 -16.40 13.19
N ILE A 422 2.88 -16.67 13.04
CA ILE A 422 2.36 -17.99 12.62
C ILE A 422 2.94 -18.39 11.25
N LEU A 423 2.99 -17.46 10.28
CA LEU A 423 3.52 -17.78 8.94
C LEU A 423 5.04 -17.97 8.91
N GLU A 424 5.85 -17.20 9.65
CA GLU A 424 7.31 -17.44 9.66
C GLU A 424 7.65 -18.79 10.34
N GLY A 425 6.81 -19.27 11.27
CA GLY A 425 6.85 -20.64 11.81
C GLY A 425 6.65 -21.73 10.75
N VAL A 426 5.91 -21.46 9.67
CA VAL A 426 5.72 -22.38 8.51
C VAL A 426 6.82 -22.19 7.46
N LEU A 427 7.12 -20.94 7.11
CA LEU A 427 7.99 -20.59 5.98
C LEU A 427 9.48 -20.86 6.28
N ASN A 428 9.93 -20.71 7.53
CA ASN A 428 11.33 -20.95 7.90
C ASN A 428 11.71 -22.44 7.73
N PRO A 429 10.93 -23.43 8.23
CA PRO A 429 11.08 -24.85 7.90
C PRO A 429 11.13 -25.18 6.41
N LEU A 430 10.12 -24.76 5.64
CA LEU A 430 9.99 -25.12 4.22
C LEU A 430 11.19 -24.62 3.41
N HIS A 431 11.70 -23.42 3.71
CA HIS A 431 12.83 -22.82 3.02
C HIS A 431 14.17 -23.40 3.49
N LYS A 432 14.49 -23.39 4.80
CA LYS A 432 15.81 -23.81 5.31
C LYS A 432 16.09 -25.30 5.05
N GLN A 433 15.07 -26.17 4.95
CA GLN A 433 15.28 -27.59 4.67
C GLN A 433 15.32 -27.95 3.17
N LYS A 434 15.22 -26.97 2.25
CA LYS A 434 15.26 -27.16 0.78
C LYS A 434 14.29 -28.24 0.25
N ILE A 435 13.16 -28.44 0.94
CA ILE A 435 12.12 -29.43 0.58
C ILE A 435 11.54 -29.15 -0.82
N VAL A 436 11.45 -27.86 -1.19
CA VAL A 436 11.10 -27.42 -2.54
C VAL A 436 12.12 -26.37 -2.99
N PRO A 437 12.81 -26.53 -4.14
CA PRO A 437 13.87 -25.63 -4.59
C PRO A 437 13.31 -24.35 -5.24
N LEU A 438 12.56 -23.56 -4.47
CA LEU A 438 11.92 -22.32 -4.90
C LEU A 438 12.44 -21.10 -4.12
N ARG A 439 12.36 -19.91 -4.73
CA ARG A 439 12.63 -18.62 -4.08
C ARG A 439 11.62 -18.38 -2.95
N LYS A 440 12.03 -17.76 -1.83
CA LYS A 440 11.17 -17.57 -0.64
C LYS A 440 9.89 -16.82 -0.99
N GLU A 441 9.95 -15.86 -1.91
CA GLU A 441 8.83 -15.05 -2.39
C GLU A 441 7.75 -15.94 -3.05
N ILE A 442 8.16 -16.83 -3.96
CA ILE A 442 7.26 -17.77 -4.67
C ILE A 442 6.68 -18.79 -3.68
N MET A 443 7.52 -19.34 -2.81
CA MET A 443 7.10 -20.30 -1.79
C MET A 443 6.08 -19.68 -0.82
N THR A 444 6.30 -18.42 -0.40
CA THR A 444 5.35 -17.65 0.43
C THR A 444 4.01 -17.47 -0.28
N GLY A 445 4.03 -17.11 -1.57
CA GLY A 445 2.83 -17.00 -2.39
C GLY A 445 2.04 -18.30 -2.50
N LEU A 446 2.72 -19.43 -2.71
CA LEU A 446 2.10 -20.75 -2.76
C LEU A 446 1.50 -21.17 -1.41
N THR A 447 2.18 -20.94 -0.29
CA THR A 447 1.64 -21.20 1.06
C THR A 447 0.38 -20.36 1.33
N CYS A 448 0.42 -19.06 1.02
CA CYS A 448 -0.74 -18.18 1.19
C CYS A 448 -1.91 -18.59 0.29
N LEU A 449 -1.65 -18.99 -0.96
CA LEU A 449 -2.68 -19.45 -1.90
C LEU A 449 -3.34 -20.76 -1.43
N PHE A 450 -2.56 -21.72 -0.93
CA PHE A 450 -3.08 -22.95 -0.34
C PHE A 450 -4.00 -22.66 0.86
N CYS A 451 -3.55 -21.83 1.80
CA CYS A 451 -4.32 -21.47 2.98
C CYS A 451 -5.57 -20.62 2.64
N LEU A 452 -5.53 -19.80 1.58
CA LEU A 452 -6.70 -19.11 1.04
C LEU A 452 -7.74 -20.09 0.47
N ILE A 453 -7.32 -21.04 -0.37
CA ILE A 453 -8.24 -22.03 -1.00
C ILE A 453 -8.94 -22.87 0.07
N VAL A 454 -8.21 -23.36 1.08
CA VAL A 454 -8.82 -24.10 2.20
C VAL A 454 -9.68 -23.15 3.07
N GLY A 455 -9.25 -21.90 3.25
CA GLY A 455 -9.97 -20.89 4.02
C GLY A 455 -11.35 -20.52 3.48
N LEU A 456 -11.63 -20.75 2.18
CA LEU A 456 -12.96 -20.53 1.59
C LEU A 456 -14.07 -21.37 2.25
N LEU A 457 -13.74 -22.51 2.87
CA LEU A 457 -14.67 -23.33 3.66
C LEU A 457 -15.40 -22.49 4.73
N PHE A 458 -14.69 -21.59 5.39
CA PHE A 458 -15.24 -20.74 6.45
C PHE A 458 -16.07 -19.55 5.92
N CYS A 459 -16.19 -19.40 4.59
CA CYS A 459 -17.06 -18.42 3.94
C CYS A 459 -18.43 -18.99 3.54
N GLN A 460 -18.72 -20.27 3.81
CA GLN A 460 -20.06 -20.84 3.69
C GLN A 460 -20.96 -20.44 4.87
N THR A 461 -22.27 -20.61 4.75
CA THR A 461 -23.24 -20.25 5.82
C THR A 461 -23.04 -21.01 7.14
N SER A 462 -22.49 -22.23 7.13
CA SER A 462 -22.11 -22.94 8.36
C SER A 462 -20.68 -22.62 8.86
N GLY A 463 -19.99 -21.66 8.22
CA GLY A 463 -18.56 -21.38 8.41
C GLY A 463 -18.15 -20.99 9.84
N GLU A 464 -19.05 -20.37 10.62
CA GLU A 464 -18.81 -20.08 12.04
C GLU A 464 -18.68 -21.37 12.87
N TYR A 465 -19.48 -22.40 12.57
CA TYR A 465 -19.44 -23.68 13.28
C TYR A 465 -18.17 -24.48 12.95
N TRP A 466 -17.72 -24.40 11.69
CA TRP A 466 -16.41 -24.90 11.27
C TRP A 466 -15.26 -24.16 11.96
N LEU A 467 -15.34 -22.84 12.14
CA LEU A 467 -14.34 -22.08 12.87
C LEU A 467 -14.30 -22.43 14.37
N GLN A 468 -15.46 -22.59 15.02
CA GLN A 468 -15.57 -23.09 16.40
C GLN A 468 -14.92 -24.48 16.56
N LEU A 469 -15.09 -25.38 15.58
CA LEU A 469 -14.49 -26.71 15.55
C LEU A 469 -12.94 -26.63 15.49
N PHE A 470 -12.40 -25.80 14.60
CA PHE A 470 -10.94 -25.68 14.41
C PHE A 470 -10.24 -25.00 15.60
N ASP A 471 -10.75 -23.87 16.13
CA ASP A 471 -10.16 -23.18 17.31
C ASP A 471 -10.09 -24.13 18.52
N SER A 472 -11.18 -24.84 18.80
CA SER A 472 -11.30 -25.72 19.98
C SER A 472 -10.27 -26.85 20.01
N PHE A 473 -10.01 -27.50 18.87
CA PHE A 473 -9.26 -28.76 18.82
C PHE A 473 -7.85 -28.65 18.21
N THR A 474 -7.58 -27.69 17.33
CA THR A 474 -6.24 -27.49 16.75
C THR A 474 -5.27 -26.87 17.75
N GLY A 475 -5.72 -25.90 18.55
CA GLY A 475 -4.83 -25.11 19.42
C GLY A 475 -4.57 -25.68 20.81
N THR A 476 -5.32 -26.68 21.28
CA THR A 476 -5.31 -27.08 22.70
C THR A 476 -4.42 -28.30 22.97
N LEU A 477 -4.85 -29.49 22.55
CA LEU A 477 -4.12 -30.74 22.77
C LEU A 477 -2.77 -30.81 22.02
N PRO A 478 -2.63 -30.35 20.76
CA PRO A 478 -1.36 -30.41 20.05
C PRO A 478 -0.24 -29.58 20.68
N LEU A 479 -0.50 -28.36 21.14
CA LEU A 479 0.52 -27.52 21.78
C LEU A 479 1.03 -28.13 23.10
N LEU A 480 0.13 -28.66 23.93
CA LEU A 480 0.52 -29.37 25.17
C LEU A 480 1.44 -30.57 24.87
N PHE A 481 1.13 -31.34 23.81
CA PHE A 481 1.93 -32.49 23.40
C PHE A 481 3.30 -32.08 22.84
N ILE A 482 3.37 -31.01 22.04
CA ILE A 482 4.62 -30.46 21.51
C ILE A 482 5.51 -29.97 22.67
N CYS A 483 5.01 -29.05 23.52
CA CYS A 483 5.76 -28.48 24.64
C CYS A 483 6.32 -29.56 25.59
N PHE A 484 5.62 -30.68 25.78
CA PHE A 484 6.12 -31.82 26.56
C PHE A 484 7.37 -32.43 25.91
N PHE A 485 7.35 -32.70 24.60
CA PHE A 485 8.52 -33.24 23.89
C PHE A 485 9.65 -32.24 23.73
N GLU A 486 9.37 -30.93 23.68
CA GLU A 486 10.41 -29.88 23.69
C GLU A 486 11.15 -29.84 25.03
N LEU A 487 10.42 -29.87 26.15
CA LEU A 487 10.99 -29.97 27.50
C LEU A 487 11.85 -31.22 27.68
N ILE A 488 11.36 -32.40 27.29
CA ILE A 488 12.13 -33.66 27.36
C ILE A 488 13.35 -33.60 26.42
N GLY A 489 13.18 -33.05 25.22
CA GLY A 489 14.23 -32.89 24.22
C GLY A 489 15.41 -32.06 24.72
N VAL A 490 15.16 -30.91 25.37
CA VAL A 490 16.24 -30.08 25.91
C VAL A 490 16.73 -30.59 27.27
N ALA A 491 15.85 -30.84 28.24
CA ALA A 491 16.28 -31.12 29.61
C ALA A 491 16.93 -32.50 29.78
N TRP A 492 16.47 -33.51 29.03
CA TRP A 492 16.87 -34.91 29.19
C TRP A 492 17.66 -35.48 28.00
N VAL A 493 17.37 -35.10 26.75
CA VAL A 493 18.11 -35.60 25.57
C VAL A 493 19.34 -34.74 25.23
N TYR A 494 19.19 -33.41 25.14
CA TYR A 494 20.32 -32.49 24.97
C TYR A 494 21.15 -32.33 26.25
N GLY A 495 20.46 -32.34 27.40
CA GLY A 495 21.02 -32.38 28.74
C GLY A 495 21.13 -31.00 29.39
N THR A 496 20.43 -30.82 30.51
CA THR A 496 20.41 -29.58 31.32
C THR A 496 21.79 -28.99 31.65
N LYS A 497 22.84 -29.81 31.84
CA LYS A 497 24.21 -29.31 32.07
C LYS A 497 24.73 -28.54 30.85
N ARG A 498 24.77 -29.21 29.69
CA ARG A 498 25.22 -28.63 28.41
C ARG A 498 24.45 -27.35 28.08
N PHE A 499 23.12 -27.40 28.15
CA PHE A 499 22.27 -26.23 27.93
C PHE A 499 22.56 -25.07 28.90
N SER A 500 22.94 -25.36 30.15
CA SER A 500 23.37 -24.33 31.10
C SER A 500 24.72 -23.71 30.74
N ASP A 501 25.64 -24.49 30.18
CA ASP A 501 26.94 -24.01 29.70
C ASP A 501 26.78 -23.17 28.41
N ASP A 502 25.93 -23.60 27.47
CA ASP A 502 25.56 -22.80 26.28
C ASP A 502 24.89 -21.46 26.68
N LEU A 503 23.99 -21.49 27.68
CA LEU A 503 23.40 -20.28 28.27
C LEU A 503 24.46 -19.39 28.93
N THR A 504 25.45 -19.97 29.60
CA THR A 504 26.57 -19.21 30.20
C THR A 504 27.39 -18.50 29.12
N TYR A 505 27.67 -19.17 28.00
CA TYR A 505 28.37 -18.59 26.86
C TYR A 505 27.57 -17.44 26.18
N MET A 506 26.25 -17.57 26.09
CA MET A 506 25.40 -16.52 25.50
C MET A 506 25.12 -15.34 26.43
N LEU A 507 24.97 -15.57 27.74
CA LEU A 507 24.48 -14.57 28.72
C LEU A 507 25.56 -14.06 29.69
N LEU A 508 26.74 -14.68 29.71
CA LEU A 508 27.81 -14.50 30.71
C LEU A 508 27.42 -14.88 32.16
N GLU A 509 26.20 -15.37 32.37
CA GLU A 509 25.66 -15.83 33.65
C GLU A 509 25.21 -17.29 33.57
N ARG A 510 25.48 -18.08 34.61
CA ARG A 510 24.87 -19.42 34.75
C ARG A 510 23.39 -19.32 35.17
N PRO A 511 22.48 -20.11 34.57
CA PRO A 511 21.08 -20.11 34.98
C PRO A 511 20.93 -20.61 36.43
N GLY A 512 20.32 -19.79 37.28
CA GLY A 512 20.07 -20.13 38.69
C GLY A 512 19.12 -21.33 38.88
N TRP A 513 19.19 -21.94 40.07
CA TRP A 513 18.54 -23.21 40.44
C TRP A 513 17.06 -23.33 40.04
N PHE A 514 16.31 -22.23 40.10
CA PHE A 514 14.89 -22.16 39.71
C PHE A 514 14.68 -22.71 38.29
N TRP A 515 15.42 -22.21 37.31
CA TRP A 515 15.26 -22.60 35.90
C TRP A 515 15.54 -24.08 35.69
N THR A 516 16.61 -24.60 36.30
CA THR A 516 17.00 -26.00 36.22
C THR A 516 15.94 -26.94 36.82
N ILE A 517 15.28 -26.54 37.92
CA ILE A 517 14.17 -27.32 38.51
C ILE A 517 12.90 -27.23 37.67
N MET A 518 12.57 -26.05 37.14
CA MET A 518 11.40 -25.87 36.25
C MET A 518 11.50 -26.77 35.02
N TRP A 519 12.57 -26.65 34.22
CA TRP A 519 12.75 -27.40 32.99
C TRP A 519 12.87 -28.91 33.20
N ARG A 520 13.54 -29.35 34.26
CA ARG A 520 13.84 -30.79 34.45
C ARG A 520 12.70 -31.58 35.09
N PHE A 521 11.92 -30.96 35.98
CA PHE A 521 10.95 -31.66 36.82
C PHE A 521 9.56 -31.02 36.84
N VAL A 522 9.45 -29.73 37.16
CA VAL A 522 8.15 -29.11 37.47
C VAL A 522 7.29 -28.91 36.21
N SER A 523 7.81 -28.22 35.20
CA SER A 523 7.07 -27.96 33.97
C SER A 523 6.70 -29.27 33.21
N PRO A 524 7.59 -30.28 33.05
CA PRO A 524 7.23 -31.55 32.40
C PRO A 524 6.08 -32.30 33.09
N VAL A 525 6.09 -32.37 34.43
CA VAL A 525 5.04 -33.06 35.21
C VAL A 525 3.70 -32.33 35.10
N ILE A 526 3.70 -31.00 35.19
CA ILE A 526 2.48 -30.21 35.07
C ILE A 526 1.88 -30.30 33.66
N VAL A 527 2.69 -30.17 32.60
CA VAL A 527 2.21 -30.30 31.21
C VAL A 527 1.64 -31.69 30.94
N LEU A 528 2.29 -32.76 31.43
CA LEU A 528 1.78 -34.12 31.29
C LEU A 528 0.45 -34.33 32.03
N ALA A 529 0.34 -33.84 33.27
CA ALA A 529 -0.89 -33.92 34.05
C ALA A 529 -2.06 -33.18 33.38
N ILE A 530 -1.79 -32.03 32.76
CA ILE A 530 -2.77 -31.21 32.03
C ILE A 530 -3.18 -31.85 30.70
N PHE A 531 -2.24 -32.47 29.97
CA PHE A 531 -2.53 -33.25 28.78
C PHE A 531 -3.44 -34.44 29.09
N VAL A 532 -3.11 -35.23 30.12
CA VAL A 532 -3.95 -36.35 30.58
C VAL A 532 -5.32 -35.86 31.07
N SER A 533 -5.37 -34.78 31.87
CA SER A 533 -6.63 -34.18 32.35
C SER A 533 -7.51 -33.66 31.22
N SER A 534 -6.92 -33.13 30.14
CA SER A 534 -7.64 -32.70 28.93
C SER A 534 -8.31 -33.88 28.23
N ILE A 535 -7.59 -34.98 28.04
CA ILE A 535 -8.11 -36.21 27.42
C ILE A 535 -9.24 -36.81 28.28
N VAL A 536 -9.05 -36.87 29.61
CA VAL A 536 -10.08 -37.38 30.54
C VAL A 536 -11.32 -36.49 30.54
N ASN A 537 -11.18 -35.16 30.52
CA ASN A 537 -12.33 -34.25 30.41
C ASN A 537 -13.07 -34.39 29.06
N MET A 538 -12.35 -34.60 27.95
CA MET A 538 -12.92 -34.87 26.63
C MET A 538 -13.62 -36.24 26.54
N ALA A 539 -13.16 -37.24 27.30
CA ALA A 539 -13.83 -38.53 27.42
C ALA A 539 -15.08 -38.49 28.32
N MET A 540 -15.12 -37.63 29.34
CA MET A 540 -16.25 -37.49 30.27
C MET A 540 -17.39 -36.59 29.75
N LYS A 541 -17.15 -35.72 28.78
CA LYS A 541 -18.14 -34.78 28.25
C LYS A 541 -18.15 -34.79 26.72
N PRO A 542 -19.28 -35.10 26.06
CA PRO A 542 -19.36 -35.04 24.61
C PRO A 542 -19.15 -33.60 24.13
N PRO A 543 -18.42 -33.39 23.01
CA PRO A 543 -18.16 -32.06 22.48
C PRO A 543 -19.44 -31.45 21.90
N ALA A 544 -19.62 -30.15 22.12
CA ALA A 544 -20.78 -29.38 21.67
C ALA A 544 -20.35 -28.02 21.12
N TYR A 545 -21.17 -27.44 20.23
CA TYR A 545 -20.99 -26.13 19.60
C TYR A 545 -22.18 -25.22 19.87
N SER A 546 -21.99 -23.92 19.64
CA SER A 546 -23.04 -22.90 19.77
C SER A 546 -23.70 -22.67 18.41
N ALA A 547 -24.99 -22.99 18.30
CA ALA A 547 -25.79 -22.90 17.07
C ALA A 547 -26.86 -21.81 17.15
N TRP A 548 -27.03 -21.04 16.06
CA TRP A 548 -28.06 -20.00 15.95
C TRP A 548 -29.44 -20.62 15.63
N ARG A 549 -30.49 -20.12 16.30
CA ARG A 549 -31.88 -20.50 16.05
C ARG A 549 -32.72 -19.28 15.64
N PRO A 550 -32.85 -18.97 14.32
CA PRO A 550 -33.62 -17.82 13.85
C PRO A 550 -35.03 -17.72 14.45
N ASN A 551 -35.74 -18.85 14.55
CA ASN A 551 -37.10 -18.93 15.09
C ASN A 551 -37.23 -18.55 16.59
N LYS A 552 -36.13 -18.57 17.35
CA LYS A 552 -36.07 -18.14 18.76
C LYS A 552 -35.27 -16.85 18.96
N ALA A 553 -34.46 -16.47 17.98
CA ALA A 553 -33.43 -15.44 18.08
C ALA A 553 -32.42 -15.67 19.23
N GLU A 554 -32.11 -16.93 19.54
CA GLU A 554 -31.18 -17.32 20.60
C GLU A 554 -30.13 -18.34 20.10
N VAL A 555 -29.04 -18.44 20.87
CA VAL A 555 -27.93 -19.38 20.62
C VAL A 555 -28.05 -20.57 21.56
N GLU A 556 -28.16 -21.78 21.01
CA GLU A 556 -28.27 -23.03 21.78
C GLU A 556 -26.98 -23.85 21.72
N SER A 557 -26.65 -24.56 22.81
CA SER A 557 -25.52 -25.50 22.84
C SER A 557 -25.95 -26.88 22.32
N VAL A 558 -25.46 -27.27 21.15
CA VAL A 558 -25.85 -28.50 20.43
C VAL A 558 -24.64 -29.46 20.35
N PRO A 559 -24.79 -30.78 20.62
CA PRO A 559 -23.70 -31.73 20.46
C PRO A 559 -23.25 -31.84 18.99
N TYR A 560 -21.96 -32.10 18.75
CA TYR A 560 -21.47 -32.32 17.39
C TYR A 560 -22.03 -33.64 16.78
N PRO A 561 -22.39 -33.65 15.48
CA PRO A 561 -22.73 -34.85 14.74
C PRO A 561 -21.66 -35.95 14.76
N SER A 562 -22.10 -37.20 14.54
CA SER A 562 -21.22 -38.38 14.56
C SER A 562 -20.10 -38.34 13.52
N TRP A 563 -20.31 -37.71 12.37
CA TRP A 563 -19.30 -37.54 11.32
C TRP A 563 -18.22 -36.50 11.66
N CYS A 564 -18.44 -35.63 12.65
CA CYS A 564 -17.43 -34.66 13.09
C CYS A 564 -16.32 -35.30 13.92
N TYR A 565 -16.57 -36.40 14.63
CA TYR A 565 -15.59 -37.04 15.52
C TYR A 565 -14.32 -37.52 14.79
N PRO A 566 -14.39 -38.14 13.58
CA PRO A 566 -13.22 -38.39 12.74
C PRO A 566 -12.42 -37.13 12.38
N ILE A 567 -13.08 -35.99 12.18
CA ILE A 567 -12.42 -34.71 11.85
C ILE A 567 -11.73 -34.13 13.10
N ILE A 568 -12.37 -34.18 14.27
CA ILE A 568 -11.76 -33.82 15.56
C ILE A 568 -10.51 -34.66 15.81
N ALA A 569 -10.62 -35.98 15.63
CA ALA A 569 -9.51 -36.91 15.76
C ALA A 569 -8.39 -36.60 14.75
N PHE A 570 -8.72 -36.28 13.49
CA PHE A 570 -7.74 -35.85 12.50
C PHE A 570 -7.02 -34.55 12.90
N LEU A 571 -7.73 -33.50 13.33
CA LEU A 571 -7.13 -32.22 13.71
C LEU A 571 -6.15 -32.34 14.88
N ILE A 572 -6.44 -33.21 15.85
CA ILE A 572 -5.53 -33.48 16.98
C ILE A 572 -4.36 -34.37 16.52
N CYS A 573 -4.64 -35.48 15.84
CA CYS A 573 -3.63 -36.46 15.46
C CYS A 573 -2.70 -36.00 14.34
N ALA A 574 -3.12 -35.11 13.44
CA ALA A 574 -2.30 -34.65 12.31
C ALA A 574 -0.97 -34.02 12.78
N SER A 575 -0.98 -33.27 13.88
CA SER A 575 0.22 -32.71 14.49
C SER A 575 0.89 -33.69 15.48
N CYS A 576 0.12 -34.34 16.35
CA CYS A 576 0.67 -35.21 17.38
C CYS A 576 1.38 -36.45 16.80
N LEU A 577 0.92 -37.00 15.67
CA LEU A 577 1.54 -38.17 15.03
C LEU A 577 2.86 -37.85 14.33
N CYS A 578 3.17 -36.58 14.01
CA CYS A 578 4.45 -36.22 13.38
C CYS A 578 5.66 -36.65 14.22
N ILE A 579 5.55 -36.56 15.55
CA ILE A 579 6.64 -36.92 16.48
C ILE A 579 6.94 -38.44 16.43
N PRO A 580 6.00 -39.36 16.75
CA PRO A 580 6.27 -40.80 16.67
C PRO A 580 6.46 -41.30 15.23
N ALA A 581 5.82 -40.71 14.21
CA ALA A 581 6.03 -41.12 12.83
C ALA A 581 7.46 -40.85 12.35
N VAL A 582 8.00 -39.64 12.61
CA VAL A 582 9.39 -39.30 12.26
C VAL A 582 10.39 -40.10 13.09
N PHE A 583 10.09 -40.39 14.37
CA PHE A 583 10.87 -41.32 15.18
C PHE A 583 10.94 -42.71 14.53
N LEU A 584 9.80 -43.29 14.16
CA LEU A 584 9.72 -44.63 13.55
C LEU A 584 10.37 -44.70 12.15
N VAL A 585 10.19 -43.67 11.32
CA VAL A 585 10.83 -43.57 10.00
C VAL A 585 12.36 -43.48 10.14
N ASN A 586 12.86 -42.61 11.01
CA ASN A 586 14.31 -42.51 11.20
C ASN A 586 14.90 -43.77 11.86
N LEU A 587 14.15 -44.45 12.75
CA LEU A 587 14.55 -45.74 13.32
C LEU A 587 14.58 -46.86 12.26
N SER A 588 13.62 -46.89 11.32
CA SER A 588 13.61 -47.87 10.23
C SER A 588 14.74 -47.59 9.21
N LEU A 589 15.00 -46.32 8.88
CA LEU A 589 16.14 -45.92 8.05
C LEU A 589 17.48 -46.28 8.69
N ALA A 590 17.67 -46.06 9.99
CA ALA A 590 18.86 -46.48 10.72
C ALA A 590 19.04 -48.00 10.69
N ARG A 591 17.96 -48.78 10.84
CA ARG A 591 17.99 -50.25 10.70
C ARG A 591 18.35 -50.67 9.27
N ILE A 592 17.74 -50.07 8.25
CA ILE A 592 18.03 -50.34 6.83
C ILE A 592 19.49 -50.01 6.48
N GLN A 593 20.03 -48.91 6.98
CA GLN A 593 21.44 -48.57 6.82
C GLN A 593 22.36 -49.58 7.51
N SER A 594 22.00 -50.07 8.71
CA SER A 594 22.78 -51.10 9.41
C SER A 594 22.77 -52.46 8.69
N THR A 595 21.68 -52.83 7.98
CA THR A 595 21.63 -54.06 7.19
C THR A 595 22.25 -53.91 5.80
N ALA A 596 22.23 -52.71 5.21
CA ALA A 596 22.86 -52.45 3.90
C ALA A 596 24.39 -52.60 3.90
N ILE A 597 25.03 -52.50 5.07
CA ILE A 597 26.49 -52.66 5.25
C ILE A 597 26.92 -54.15 5.16
N ALA A 598 25.98 -55.11 5.19
CA ALA A 598 26.25 -56.55 5.26
C ALA A 598 26.39 -57.27 3.90
N MET A 599 26.84 -56.60 2.82
CA MET A 599 27.10 -57.22 1.52
C MET A 599 28.50 -56.89 0.96
N PRO A 600 29.37 -57.88 0.74
CA PRO A 600 30.63 -57.66 0.03
C PRO A 600 30.40 -57.63 -1.49
N ARG A 601 31.01 -56.66 -2.18
CA ARG A 601 31.21 -56.72 -3.64
C ARG A 601 32.51 -56.04 -4.05
N GLN A 602 33.01 -56.45 -5.21
CA GLN A 602 34.44 -56.53 -5.49
C GLN A 602 34.79 -55.95 -6.86
N ASP A 603 35.99 -55.36 -6.94
CA ASP A 603 36.84 -55.01 -8.10
C ASP A 603 36.19 -54.59 -9.43
N ARG A 604 36.54 -53.37 -9.89
CA ARG A 604 36.90 -53.11 -11.30
C ARG A 604 37.99 -52.02 -11.42
N LYS A 605 39.18 -52.44 -11.85
CA LYS A 605 40.11 -51.63 -12.67
C LYS A 605 39.81 -51.97 -14.16
N ALA A 606 40.29 -51.28 -15.19
CA ALA A 606 41.11 -50.05 -15.30
C ALA A 606 40.40 -49.11 -16.33
N ASP A 607 40.98 -48.25 -17.19
CA ASP A 607 42.34 -47.83 -17.59
C ASP A 607 42.22 -46.38 -18.16
N GLY A 608 43.27 -45.61 -18.52
CA GLY A 608 44.72 -45.86 -18.47
C GLY A 608 45.45 -45.38 -19.73
N LEU A 609 46.10 -44.21 -19.70
CA LEU A 609 47.07 -43.78 -20.72
C LEU A 609 48.12 -42.81 -20.13
N ILE A 610 49.28 -42.71 -20.79
CA ILE A 610 50.57 -42.31 -20.20
C ILE A 610 51.28 -41.33 -21.14
N THR A 611 51.94 -40.27 -20.62
CA THR A 611 53.37 -39.93 -20.89
C THR A 611 53.83 -38.65 -20.18
N LEU A 612 55.02 -38.73 -19.60
CA LEU A 612 55.90 -37.60 -19.27
C LEU A 612 56.83 -37.33 -20.47
N ASN A 613 57.43 -36.15 -20.53
CA ASN A 613 58.74 -36.01 -21.16
C ASN A 613 59.61 -34.99 -20.39
N LEU A 614 60.94 -35.15 -20.45
CA LEU A 614 61.93 -34.48 -19.60
C LEU A 614 62.95 -33.69 -20.43
N THR A 615 63.59 -32.68 -19.82
CA THR A 615 64.98 -32.12 -20.01
C THR A 615 65.00 -30.62 -19.67
N ALA A 616 66.09 -29.97 -19.23
CA ALA A 616 67.26 -30.38 -18.45
C ALA A 616 67.98 -29.13 -17.87
N SER A 617 68.91 -29.33 -16.92
CA SER A 617 69.77 -28.34 -16.20
C SER A 617 70.82 -27.64 -17.10
N PRO A 618 71.76 -26.75 -16.63
CA PRO A 618 72.14 -26.40 -15.24
C PRO A 618 72.57 -24.94 -14.91
N GLU A 619 72.91 -24.73 -13.62
CA GLU A 619 74.00 -23.90 -13.03
C GLU A 619 74.18 -22.37 -13.22
N ASN A 620 74.47 -21.74 -12.06
CA ASN A 620 75.47 -20.69 -11.77
C ASN A 620 75.54 -19.36 -12.57
N GLY A 621 75.50 -18.25 -11.82
CA GLY A 621 75.93 -16.92 -12.28
C GLY A 621 75.65 -15.82 -11.26
N TYR A 622 76.70 -15.21 -10.68
CA TYR A 622 76.63 -13.83 -10.17
C TYR A 622 76.94 -12.89 -11.34
N ASP A 623 76.33 -11.70 -11.38
CA ASP A 623 77.06 -10.41 -11.34
C ASP A 623 76.15 -9.19 -11.59
N GLU A 624 76.51 -8.10 -10.92
CA GLU A 624 76.32 -6.66 -11.21
C GLU A 624 75.12 -6.16 -12.04
N ALA A 625 74.25 -5.36 -11.39
CA ALA A 625 74.16 -3.91 -11.64
C ALA A 625 73.17 -3.22 -10.68
N GLU A 626 73.61 -2.14 -10.00
CA GLU A 626 72.70 -1.14 -9.41
C GLU A 626 72.37 -0.07 -10.46
N GLU A 627 71.15 0.50 -10.41
CA GLU A 627 70.98 1.96 -10.22
C GLU A 627 69.51 2.38 -10.07
N GLY A 628 69.27 3.30 -9.14
CA GLY A 628 68.33 4.41 -9.32
C GLY A 628 66.83 4.11 -9.44
N LYS A 629 66.13 4.06 -8.30
CA LYS A 629 64.81 4.71 -8.19
C LYS A 629 64.73 5.56 -6.93
N LEU A 630 64.84 6.87 -7.13
CA LEU A 630 64.70 7.88 -6.09
C LEU A 630 63.21 8.06 -5.75
N ASP A 631 62.89 8.18 -4.47
CA ASP A 631 61.57 8.65 -4.05
C ASP A 631 61.37 10.12 -4.44
N PHE A 632 60.12 10.49 -4.71
CA PHE A 632 59.71 11.89 -4.77
C PHE A 632 58.36 12.04 -4.08
N GLU A 633 58.36 12.79 -2.97
CA GLU A 633 57.15 13.13 -2.24
C GLU A 633 56.21 13.97 -3.13
N THR A 634 54.91 13.78 -3.00
CA THR A 634 53.94 14.78 -3.47
C THR A 634 52.80 14.82 -2.47
N ASP A 635 52.97 15.71 -1.51
CA ASP A 635 52.06 15.85 -0.39
C ASP A 635 50.73 16.48 -0.82
N THR A 636 49.64 15.77 -0.50
CA THR A 636 48.37 16.29 0.03
C THR A 636 47.84 17.68 -0.39
N ILE A 637 47.82 18.02 -1.69
CA ILE A 637 46.84 18.98 -2.23
C ILE A 637 45.99 18.34 -3.34
N SER A 638 45.03 17.52 -2.91
CA SER A 638 43.78 17.31 -3.63
C SER A 638 42.63 17.76 -2.72
N GLU A 639 42.19 19.01 -2.86
CA GLU A 639 40.94 19.48 -2.24
C GLU A 639 39.78 18.55 -2.61
N GLU A 640 38.79 18.43 -1.73
CA GLU A 640 37.57 17.65 -1.98
C GLU A 640 36.72 18.29 -3.10
N VAL A 641 37.08 18.01 -4.35
CA VAL A 641 36.14 18.09 -5.47
C VAL A 641 35.14 16.94 -5.30
N ASP A 642 34.17 17.15 -4.41
CA ASP A 642 33.06 16.25 -4.16
C ASP A 642 32.25 16.06 -5.45
N ILE A 643 32.58 15.00 -6.21
CA ILE A 643 31.90 14.64 -7.46
C ILE A 643 30.52 14.09 -7.08
N VAL A 644 29.57 15.01 -6.85
CA VAL A 644 28.19 14.73 -6.46
C VAL A 644 27.57 13.69 -7.41
N LYS A 645 27.62 12.43 -6.97
CA LYS A 645 27.38 11.26 -7.82
C LYS A 645 25.89 11.13 -8.12
N ARG A 646 25.47 11.74 -9.23
CA ARG A 646 24.06 11.90 -9.60
C ARG A 646 23.31 10.57 -9.52
N ARG A 647 22.15 10.58 -8.83
CA ARG A 647 21.26 9.41 -8.67
C ARG A 647 20.92 8.83 -10.04
N THR A 648 20.92 7.50 -10.16
CA THR A 648 20.54 6.76 -11.39
C THR A 648 19.25 5.98 -11.18
N TRP A 649 18.60 5.60 -12.29
CA TRP A 649 17.58 4.54 -12.28
C TRP A 649 18.17 3.24 -11.69
N SER A 650 17.37 2.44 -10.98
CA SER A 650 17.79 1.12 -10.49
C SER A 650 17.66 0.06 -11.58
N ASN A 651 16.66 0.16 -12.45
CA ASN A 651 16.44 -0.76 -13.57
C ASN A 651 15.98 -0.01 -14.82
N LYS A 652 16.31 -0.55 -16.00
CA LYS A 652 15.83 -0.01 -17.29
C LYS A 652 14.30 0.03 -17.38
N ALA A 653 13.61 -0.92 -16.73
CA ALA A 653 12.15 -0.96 -16.65
C ALA A 653 11.56 0.26 -15.91
N GLU A 654 12.20 0.75 -14.85
CA GLU A 654 11.72 1.93 -14.11
C GLU A 654 11.75 3.18 -15.00
N TYR A 655 12.83 3.37 -15.78
CA TYR A 655 12.93 4.48 -16.75
C TYR A 655 11.84 4.40 -17.83
N ILE A 656 11.57 3.21 -18.39
CA ILE A 656 10.54 3.03 -19.42
C ILE A 656 9.14 3.29 -18.83
N LEU A 657 8.84 2.76 -17.64
CA LEU A 657 7.56 3.00 -16.95
C LEU A 657 7.40 4.45 -16.49
N ALA A 658 8.48 5.12 -16.07
CA ALA A 658 8.49 6.56 -15.77
C ALA A 658 8.11 7.40 -16.99
N THR A 659 8.71 7.09 -18.15
CA THR A 659 8.51 7.89 -19.36
C THR A 659 7.16 7.59 -20.02
N ILE A 660 6.69 6.33 -19.99
CA ILE A 660 5.32 5.97 -20.39
C ILE A 660 4.30 6.62 -19.46
N GLY A 661 4.50 6.54 -18.14
CA GLY A 661 3.60 7.17 -17.15
C GLY A 661 3.59 8.69 -17.19
N PHE A 662 4.64 9.33 -17.73
CA PHE A 662 4.64 10.77 -17.98
C PHE A 662 3.78 11.14 -19.20
N ALA A 663 3.99 10.45 -20.33
CA ALA A 663 3.27 10.69 -21.58
C ALA A 663 1.79 10.27 -21.51
N VAL A 664 1.52 9.05 -21.04
CA VAL A 664 0.17 8.50 -20.95
C VAL A 664 -0.53 9.01 -19.69
N GLY A 665 -1.42 9.99 -19.86
CA GLY A 665 -2.15 10.65 -18.80
C GLY A 665 -3.61 10.98 -19.18
N PHE A 666 -4.20 11.98 -18.52
CA PHE A 666 -5.58 12.41 -18.80
C PHE A 666 -5.82 12.84 -20.27
N GLY A 667 -4.78 13.33 -20.95
CA GLY A 667 -4.85 13.75 -22.36
C GLY A 667 -5.28 12.64 -23.32
N ASN A 668 -4.89 11.39 -23.05
CA ASN A 668 -5.23 10.22 -23.86
C ASN A 668 -6.70 9.80 -23.66
N LEU A 669 -7.24 10.01 -22.46
CA LEU A 669 -8.55 9.46 -22.04
C LEU A 669 -9.74 10.40 -22.31
N TRP A 670 -9.59 11.72 -22.13
CA TRP A 670 -10.69 12.67 -22.43
C TRP A 670 -10.38 13.69 -23.53
N ARG A 671 -9.16 14.22 -23.60
CA ARG A 671 -8.82 15.25 -24.59
C ARG A 671 -8.78 14.68 -26.01
N PHE A 672 -8.11 13.55 -26.20
CA PHE A 672 -8.02 12.89 -27.52
C PHE A 672 -9.39 12.43 -28.08
N PRO A 673 -10.30 11.77 -27.33
CA PRO A 673 -11.62 11.40 -27.85
C PRO A 673 -12.52 12.61 -28.16
N TYR A 674 -12.50 13.65 -27.30
CA TYR A 674 -13.21 14.91 -27.55
C TYR A 674 -12.73 15.59 -28.84
N LEU A 675 -11.41 15.71 -29.03
CA LEU A 675 -10.84 16.28 -30.26
C LEU A 675 -11.17 15.44 -31.49
N CYS A 676 -11.20 14.10 -31.36
CA CYS A 676 -11.64 13.20 -32.43
C CYS A 676 -13.10 13.47 -32.83
N GLN A 677 -14.03 13.51 -31.87
CA GLN A 677 -15.45 13.79 -32.11
C GLN A 677 -15.65 15.18 -32.76
N LYS A 678 -15.06 16.21 -32.15
CA LYS A 678 -15.12 17.62 -32.58
C LYS A 678 -14.63 17.83 -34.01
N ASN A 679 -13.58 17.12 -34.43
CA ASN A 679 -12.87 17.33 -35.68
C ASN A 679 -13.23 16.33 -36.81
N GLY A 680 -14.35 15.62 -36.68
CA GLY A 680 -14.91 14.81 -37.76
C GLY A 680 -14.56 13.31 -37.71
N GLY A 681 -14.41 12.77 -36.51
CA GLY A 681 -14.17 11.35 -36.26
C GLY A 681 -12.85 10.88 -36.88
N GLY A 682 -12.91 9.79 -37.64
CA GLY A 682 -11.75 9.14 -38.26
C GLY A 682 -10.90 10.05 -39.16
N ALA A 683 -11.43 11.20 -39.60
CA ALA A 683 -10.66 12.22 -40.29
C ALA A 683 -9.53 12.81 -39.41
N PHE A 684 -9.77 13.03 -38.10
CA PHE A 684 -8.77 13.60 -37.17
C PHE A 684 -7.51 12.72 -37.01
N LEU A 685 -7.66 11.40 -37.17
CA LEU A 685 -6.55 10.45 -37.05
C LEU A 685 -5.46 10.68 -38.11
N ILE A 686 -5.81 11.22 -39.29
CA ILE A 686 -4.86 11.45 -40.39
C ILE A 686 -3.87 12.59 -40.03
N PRO A 687 -4.30 13.82 -39.69
CA PRO A 687 -3.43 14.86 -39.13
C PRO A 687 -2.66 14.43 -37.88
N TYR A 688 -3.27 13.62 -37.01
CA TYR A 688 -2.62 13.12 -35.79
C TYR A 688 -1.40 12.24 -36.11
N PHE A 689 -1.56 11.18 -36.91
CA PHE A 689 -0.45 10.29 -37.25
C PHE A 689 0.63 10.98 -38.10
N ILE A 690 0.26 11.90 -38.99
CA ILE A 690 1.23 12.73 -39.73
C ILE A 690 2.04 13.60 -38.77
N SER A 691 1.41 14.23 -37.79
CA SER A 691 2.07 15.07 -36.77
C SER A 691 2.95 14.25 -35.81
N LEU A 692 2.52 13.05 -35.43
CA LEU A 692 3.31 12.11 -34.63
C LEU A 692 4.62 11.73 -35.33
N ILE A 693 4.56 11.41 -36.62
CA ILE A 693 5.74 11.03 -37.41
C ILE A 693 6.62 12.26 -37.65
N LEU A 694 6.08 13.35 -38.19
CA LEU A 694 6.90 14.49 -38.63
C LEU A 694 7.42 15.38 -37.48
N LEU A 695 6.76 15.39 -36.32
CA LEU A 695 7.10 16.27 -35.19
C LEU A 695 7.38 15.49 -33.91
N GLY A 696 6.44 14.66 -33.46
CA GLY A 696 6.48 14.01 -32.14
C GLY A 696 7.70 13.11 -31.94
N ILE A 697 7.85 12.08 -32.78
CA ILE A 697 8.95 11.13 -32.71
C ILE A 697 10.34 11.81 -32.88
N PRO A 698 10.53 12.75 -33.84
CA PRO A 698 11.76 13.55 -33.93
C PRO A 698 12.07 14.39 -32.68
N LEU A 699 11.11 15.16 -32.15
CA LEU A 699 11.32 15.99 -30.95
C LEU A 699 11.66 15.14 -29.72
N PHE A 700 10.88 14.08 -29.49
CA PHE A 700 11.08 13.18 -28.34
C PHE A 700 12.45 12.48 -28.39
N PHE A 701 12.91 12.03 -29.56
CA PHE A 701 14.26 11.47 -29.70
C PHE A 701 15.35 12.53 -29.45
N LEU A 702 15.13 13.79 -29.84
CA LEU A 702 16.07 14.89 -29.62
C LEU A 702 16.21 15.23 -28.14
N GLU A 703 15.11 15.37 -27.39
CA GLU A 703 15.15 15.63 -25.94
C GLU A 703 15.84 14.50 -25.17
N LEU A 704 15.51 13.23 -25.48
CA LEU A 704 16.16 12.09 -24.83
C LEU A 704 17.65 12.01 -25.15
N ALA A 705 18.06 12.33 -26.39
CA ALA A 705 19.47 12.32 -26.78
C ALA A 705 20.27 13.44 -26.11
N ILE A 706 19.76 14.68 -26.07
CA ILE A 706 20.48 15.83 -25.48
C ILE A 706 20.55 15.75 -23.95
N GLY A 707 19.51 15.22 -23.30
CA GLY A 707 19.54 14.92 -21.86
C GLY A 707 20.55 13.84 -21.49
N GLN A 708 20.62 12.76 -22.28
CA GLN A 708 21.55 11.64 -22.06
C GLN A 708 23.02 12.00 -22.36
N SER A 709 23.30 12.87 -23.34
CA SER A 709 24.69 13.25 -23.69
C SER A 709 25.31 14.20 -22.68
N LEU A 710 24.60 15.28 -22.31
CA LEU A 710 25.08 16.34 -21.42
C LEU A 710 24.86 16.04 -19.92
N ARG A 711 23.90 15.16 -19.59
CA ARG A 711 23.60 14.68 -18.22
C ARG A 711 23.36 15.78 -17.18
N GLN A 712 22.68 16.86 -17.57
CA GLN A 712 22.20 17.95 -16.69
C GLN A 712 20.67 18.07 -16.76
N GLY A 713 20.02 18.78 -15.84
CA GLY A 713 18.63 19.23 -15.99
C GLY A 713 18.48 20.29 -17.10
N PRO A 714 17.26 20.59 -17.58
CA PRO A 714 17.03 21.41 -18.77
C PRO A 714 17.66 22.82 -18.72
N ILE A 715 17.62 23.53 -17.58
CA ILE A 715 18.31 24.83 -17.44
C ILE A 715 19.84 24.66 -17.66
N GLY A 716 20.43 23.58 -17.15
CA GLY A 716 21.84 23.26 -17.34
C GLY A 716 22.16 22.92 -18.80
N VAL A 717 21.38 22.04 -19.42
CA VAL A 717 21.50 21.64 -20.84
C VAL A 717 21.51 22.85 -21.77
N TRP A 718 20.50 23.71 -21.68
CA TRP A 718 20.42 24.86 -22.58
C TRP A 718 21.53 25.90 -22.34
N LYS A 719 21.94 26.10 -21.07
CA LYS A 719 23.09 26.92 -20.68
C LYS A 719 24.44 26.36 -21.16
N ALA A 720 24.59 25.04 -21.21
CA ALA A 720 25.79 24.34 -21.68
C ALA A 720 25.91 24.35 -23.21
N ILE A 721 24.79 24.32 -23.93
CA ILE A 721 24.76 24.53 -25.39
C ILE A 721 25.18 25.96 -25.73
N HIS A 722 24.55 26.96 -25.12
CA HIS A 722 25.00 28.34 -25.21
C HIS A 722 24.49 29.18 -24.03
N PRO A 723 25.33 30.03 -23.37
CA PRO A 723 24.91 30.80 -22.20
C PRO A 723 23.68 31.71 -22.40
N TYR A 724 23.41 32.13 -23.64
CA TYR A 724 22.20 32.91 -24.00
C TYR A 724 20.91 32.06 -24.08
N LEU A 725 21.00 30.74 -24.30
CA LEU A 725 19.84 29.85 -24.43
C LEU A 725 19.28 29.37 -23.08
N GLY A 726 19.91 29.68 -21.95
CA GLY A 726 19.45 29.26 -20.61
C GLY A 726 18.01 29.67 -20.27
N GLY A 727 17.44 30.66 -20.97
CA GLY A 727 16.04 31.05 -20.85
C GLY A 727 15.04 30.01 -21.37
N VAL A 728 15.45 29.11 -22.27
CA VAL A 728 14.60 28.02 -22.79
C VAL A 728 14.25 27.04 -21.68
N GLY A 729 15.26 26.54 -20.96
CA GLY A 729 15.04 25.66 -19.80
C GLY A 729 14.32 26.35 -18.63
N LEU A 730 14.46 27.68 -18.49
CA LEU A 730 13.69 28.45 -17.51
C LEU A 730 12.21 28.52 -17.90
N ALA A 731 11.91 28.76 -19.18
CA ALA A 731 10.53 28.75 -19.69
C ALA A 731 9.85 27.39 -19.46
N SER A 732 10.53 26.27 -19.77
CA SER A 732 10.01 24.92 -19.48
C SER A 732 9.68 24.72 -17.99
N VAL A 733 10.53 25.21 -17.09
CA VAL A 733 10.29 25.12 -15.63
C VAL A 733 9.09 25.97 -15.19
N VAL A 734 8.90 27.17 -15.74
CA VAL A 734 7.73 28.02 -15.46
C VAL A 734 6.44 27.37 -15.98
N VAL A 735 6.44 26.83 -17.21
CA VAL A 735 5.30 26.10 -17.79
C VAL A 735 4.95 24.89 -16.91
N CYS A 736 5.93 24.05 -16.56
CA CYS A 736 5.71 22.87 -15.72
C CYS A 736 5.18 23.24 -14.33
N LEU A 737 5.66 24.33 -13.73
CA LEU A 737 5.17 24.80 -12.43
C LEU A 737 3.69 25.24 -12.51
N LEU A 738 3.32 26.04 -13.53
CA LEU A 738 1.93 26.48 -13.74
C LEU A 738 0.99 25.30 -14.07
N ILE A 739 1.44 24.33 -14.88
CA ILE A 739 0.67 23.11 -15.16
C ILE A 739 0.51 22.26 -13.90
N SER A 740 1.54 22.16 -13.05
CA SER A 740 1.46 21.37 -11.80
C SER A 740 0.38 21.87 -10.83
N MET A 741 0.00 23.15 -10.89
CA MET A 741 -1.04 23.72 -10.02
C MET A 741 -2.44 23.20 -10.39
N TYR A 742 -2.89 23.44 -11.63
CA TYR A 742 -4.26 23.10 -12.03
C TYR A 742 -4.44 21.59 -12.22
N TYR A 743 -3.42 20.90 -12.76
CA TYR A 743 -3.52 19.46 -13.03
C TYR A 743 -3.59 18.67 -11.69
N ASN A 744 -3.05 19.18 -10.58
CA ASN A 744 -3.21 18.51 -9.27
C ASN A 744 -4.61 18.74 -8.65
N MET A 745 -5.33 19.80 -9.03
CA MET A 745 -6.75 19.93 -8.73
C MET A 745 -7.60 18.89 -9.46
N ILE A 746 -7.24 18.53 -10.71
CA ILE A 746 -7.90 17.45 -11.45
C ILE A 746 -7.75 16.10 -10.70
N ILE A 747 -6.56 15.85 -10.14
CA ILE A 747 -6.29 14.69 -9.26
C ILE A 747 -7.13 14.78 -7.97
N ALA A 748 -7.27 15.96 -7.39
CA ALA A 748 -8.13 16.21 -6.22
C ALA A 748 -9.62 15.89 -6.51
N TRP A 749 -10.15 16.28 -7.67
CA TRP A 749 -11.50 15.88 -8.11
C TRP A 749 -11.64 14.37 -8.26
N CYS A 750 -10.62 13.67 -8.79
CA CYS A 750 -10.62 12.22 -8.89
C CYS A 750 -10.57 11.54 -7.50
N PHE A 751 -9.91 12.13 -6.50
CA PHE A 751 -9.99 11.68 -5.11
C PHE A 751 -11.39 11.85 -4.52
N TYR A 752 -12.01 13.03 -4.68
CA TYR A 752 -13.37 13.29 -4.20
C TYR A 752 -14.35 12.26 -4.76
N TYR A 753 -14.32 12.02 -6.08
CA TYR A 753 -15.16 10.99 -6.70
C TYR A 753 -14.82 9.58 -6.21
N LEU A 754 -13.54 9.20 -6.08
CA LEU A 754 -13.15 7.88 -5.56
C LEU A 754 -13.68 7.64 -4.14
N PHE A 755 -13.59 8.61 -3.24
CA PHE A 755 -14.14 8.47 -1.89
C PHE A 755 -15.67 8.34 -1.91
N VAL A 756 -16.33 9.11 -2.79
CA VAL A 756 -17.77 9.01 -3.04
C VAL A 756 -18.17 7.66 -3.66
N SER A 757 -17.29 6.96 -4.38
CA SER A 757 -17.56 5.66 -5.02
C SER A 757 -17.79 4.49 -4.05
N PHE A 758 -17.35 4.57 -2.79
CA PHE A 758 -17.36 3.43 -1.85
C PHE A 758 -18.73 3.16 -1.17
N GLN A 759 -19.83 3.58 -1.77
CA GLN A 759 -21.18 3.42 -1.20
C GLN A 759 -22.21 2.99 -2.26
N ALA A 760 -23.29 2.36 -1.79
CA ALA A 760 -24.41 1.91 -2.62
C ALA A 760 -25.73 2.31 -1.95
N PRO A 761 -26.60 3.11 -2.60
CA PRO A 761 -26.46 3.68 -3.95
C PRO A 761 -25.37 4.77 -4.05
N LEU A 762 -24.85 5.01 -5.26
CA LEU A 762 -23.90 6.11 -5.53
C LEU A 762 -24.61 7.48 -5.36
N PRO A 763 -24.00 8.51 -4.74
CA PRO A 763 -24.69 9.79 -4.49
C PRO A 763 -25.15 10.56 -5.73
N TYR A 764 -24.56 10.31 -6.90
CA TYR A 764 -25.01 10.87 -8.19
C TYR A 764 -26.09 10.02 -8.89
N SER A 765 -26.64 8.99 -8.25
CA SER A 765 -27.64 8.07 -8.84
C SER A 765 -29.10 8.54 -8.74
N THR A 766 -29.38 9.51 -7.87
CA THR A 766 -30.71 10.04 -7.57
C THR A 766 -30.66 11.57 -7.39
N CYS A 767 -31.77 12.24 -7.68
CA CYS A 767 -31.93 13.64 -7.28
C CYS A 767 -32.35 13.71 -5.80
N PRO A 768 -31.85 14.70 -5.04
CA PRO A 768 -32.32 14.91 -3.68
C PRO A 768 -33.77 15.40 -3.67
N SER A 769 -34.58 14.83 -2.78
CA SER A 769 -35.87 15.40 -2.40
C SER A 769 -35.66 16.61 -1.50
N GLY A 770 -36.38 17.70 -1.77
CA GLY A 770 -36.47 18.85 -0.89
C GLY A 770 -37.33 18.57 0.34
N VAL A 771 -37.43 19.57 1.23
CA VAL A 771 -38.10 19.48 2.55
C VAL A 771 -39.55 18.98 2.47
N ASN A 772 -40.25 19.25 1.37
CA ASN A 772 -41.64 18.83 1.13
C ASN A 772 -41.77 17.51 0.34
N CYS A 773 -40.73 16.67 0.33
CA CYS A 773 -40.60 15.45 -0.49
C CYS A 773 -40.65 15.65 -2.02
N THR A 774 -40.75 16.89 -2.50
CA THR A 774 -40.65 17.27 -3.92
C THR A 774 -39.22 17.16 -4.44
N VAL A 775 -39.00 16.53 -5.59
CA VAL A 775 -37.67 16.47 -6.25
C VAL A 775 -37.18 17.88 -6.59
N ASN A 776 -35.91 18.20 -6.34
CA ASN A 776 -35.34 19.50 -6.71
C ASN A 776 -35.48 19.77 -8.22
N GLU A 777 -36.08 20.91 -8.60
CA GLU A 777 -36.32 21.30 -9.98
C GLU A 777 -35.03 21.47 -10.79
N GLU A 778 -33.97 22.00 -10.18
CA GLU A 778 -32.65 22.13 -10.79
C GLU A 778 -32.10 20.76 -11.25
N CYS A 779 -32.19 19.75 -10.38
CA CYS A 779 -31.74 18.39 -10.69
C CYS A 779 -32.65 17.70 -11.73
N LYS A 780 -33.92 18.10 -11.81
CA LYS A 780 -34.88 17.62 -12.81
C LYS A 780 -34.65 18.23 -14.20
N LEU A 781 -34.13 19.45 -14.28
CA LEU A 781 -33.74 20.11 -15.53
C LEU A 781 -32.37 19.63 -16.02
N ALA A 782 -31.36 19.67 -15.15
CA ALA A 782 -29.97 19.31 -15.46
C ALA A 782 -29.71 17.80 -15.63
N GLY A 783 -30.50 16.98 -14.94
CA GLY A 783 -30.17 15.57 -14.72
C GLY A 783 -29.16 15.35 -13.58
N ARG A 784 -29.18 14.12 -13.06
CA ARG A 784 -28.60 13.74 -11.76
C ARG A 784 -27.08 13.95 -11.67
N THR A 785 -26.36 13.54 -12.72
CA THR A 785 -24.90 13.60 -12.78
C THR A 785 -24.38 15.01 -13.03
N GLN A 786 -25.07 15.83 -13.84
CA GLN A 786 -24.74 17.25 -14.01
C GLN A 786 -24.93 18.04 -12.71
N TYR A 787 -26.10 17.87 -12.07
CA TYR A 787 -26.39 18.48 -10.77
C TYR A 787 -25.38 18.07 -9.69
N PHE A 788 -24.95 16.81 -9.68
CA PHE A 788 -23.92 16.37 -8.74
C PHE A 788 -22.55 17.02 -9.02
N TRP A 789 -22.15 17.19 -10.29
CA TRP A 789 -20.91 17.89 -10.64
C TRP A 789 -20.96 19.37 -10.27
N TYR A 790 -21.80 20.16 -10.95
CA TYR A 790 -21.81 21.62 -10.82
C TYR A 790 -22.32 22.07 -9.46
N THR A 791 -23.48 21.56 -9.01
CA THR A 791 -24.13 22.09 -7.79
C THR A 791 -23.64 21.42 -6.51
N LYS A 792 -23.32 20.11 -6.52
CA LYS A 792 -22.94 19.39 -5.28
C LYS A 792 -21.43 19.20 -5.07
N ALA A 793 -20.63 19.00 -6.12
CA ALA A 793 -19.19 18.79 -6.00
C ALA A 793 -18.41 20.11 -6.06
N LEU A 794 -18.74 20.98 -7.02
CA LEU A 794 -18.07 22.28 -7.22
C LEU A 794 -18.77 23.45 -6.52
N GLY A 795 -20.11 23.44 -6.47
CA GLY A 795 -20.89 24.61 -6.04
C GLY A 795 -20.74 25.80 -7.00
N ALA A 796 -20.74 25.53 -8.31
CA ALA A 796 -20.36 26.48 -9.37
C ALA A 796 -21.24 27.73 -9.41
N THR A 797 -20.60 28.91 -9.45
CA THR A 797 -21.27 30.22 -9.57
C THR A 797 -21.62 30.59 -11.01
N THR A 798 -22.51 31.57 -11.19
CA THR A 798 -23.00 32.01 -12.52
C THR A 798 -22.04 32.88 -13.32
N SER A 799 -20.85 33.19 -12.80
CA SER A 799 -19.80 33.92 -13.51
C SER A 799 -18.42 33.62 -12.90
N ILE A 800 -17.34 34.03 -13.59
CA ILE A 800 -15.98 34.02 -13.03
C ILE A 800 -15.72 35.21 -12.10
N GLU A 801 -16.60 36.23 -12.10
CA GLU A 801 -16.50 37.41 -11.24
C GLU A 801 -17.09 37.12 -9.84
N ASP A 802 -18.09 36.24 -9.78
CA ASP A 802 -18.67 35.66 -8.57
C ASP A 802 -17.69 34.63 -7.93
N MET A 803 -16.61 35.12 -7.33
CA MET A 803 -15.54 34.28 -6.75
C MET A 803 -16.02 33.34 -5.63
N GLY A 804 -17.01 33.77 -4.84
CA GLY A 804 -17.67 32.98 -3.80
C GLY A 804 -16.76 32.39 -2.71
N ASP A 805 -17.29 31.39 -2.01
CA ASP A 805 -16.64 30.74 -0.86
C ASP A 805 -15.71 29.59 -1.26
N PHE A 806 -14.80 29.23 -0.35
CA PHE A 806 -13.93 28.06 -0.50
C PHE A 806 -14.65 26.76 -0.13
N GLN A 807 -14.71 25.82 -1.06
CA GLN A 807 -15.28 24.49 -0.85
C GLN A 807 -14.33 23.63 -0.01
N TRP A 808 -14.59 23.56 1.30
CA TRP A 808 -13.73 22.90 2.28
C TRP A 808 -13.40 21.43 1.92
N HIS A 809 -14.34 20.69 1.33
CA HIS A 809 -14.12 19.30 0.90
C HIS A 809 -13.12 19.23 -0.26
N LEU A 810 -13.16 20.18 -1.20
CA LEU A 810 -12.17 20.31 -2.28
C LEU A 810 -10.79 20.71 -1.74
N CYS A 811 -10.73 21.64 -0.78
CA CYS A 811 -9.48 22.01 -0.10
C CYS A 811 -8.80 20.81 0.56
N LEU A 812 -9.57 19.93 1.22
CA LEU A 812 -9.02 18.73 1.86
C LEU A 812 -8.50 17.68 0.87
N VAL A 813 -9.21 17.42 -0.24
CA VAL A 813 -8.70 16.47 -1.25
C VAL A 813 -7.54 17.05 -2.07
N LEU A 814 -7.45 18.37 -2.23
CA LEU A 814 -6.28 19.03 -2.81
C LEU A 814 -5.06 18.93 -1.89
N LEU A 815 -5.23 19.18 -0.59
CA LEU A 815 -4.20 18.95 0.42
C LEU A 815 -3.71 17.48 0.40
N LEU A 816 -4.63 16.52 0.34
CA LEU A 816 -4.29 15.11 0.21
C LEU A 816 -3.49 14.81 -1.07
N ALA A 817 -3.91 15.34 -2.22
CA ALA A 817 -3.20 15.15 -3.49
C ALA A 817 -1.76 15.67 -3.42
N TRP A 818 -1.54 16.86 -2.84
CA TRP A 818 -0.20 17.40 -2.62
C TRP A 818 0.63 16.60 -1.60
N ILE A 819 0.02 16.04 -0.54
CA ILE A 819 0.70 15.15 0.41
C ILE A 819 1.14 13.85 -0.26
N VAL A 820 0.28 13.19 -1.05
CA VAL A 820 0.61 11.95 -1.75
C VAL A 820 1.70 12.20 -2.80
N LEU A 821 1.62 13.30 -3.55
CA LEU A 821 2.64 13.71 -4.52
C LEU A 821 3.99 14.00 -3.82
N PHE A 822 3.98 14.71 -2.69
CA PHE A 822 5.17 14.92 -1.88
C PHE A 822 5.80 13.59 -1.43
N LEU A 823 5.00 12.62 -0.94
CA LEU A 823 5.52 11.30 -0.53
C LEU A 823 6.18 10.55 -1.70
N PHE A 824 5.56 10.55 -2.89
CA PHE A 824 6.13 9.92 -4.09
C PHE A 824 7.45 10.57 -4.51
N VAL A 825 7.55 11.92 -4.48
CA VAL A 825 8.70 12.68 -5.01
C VAL A 825 9.77 12.98 -3.94
N SER A 826 9.47 12.79 -2.66
CA SER A 826 10.33 13.13 -1.50
C SER A 826 11.80 12.73 -1.67
N ARG A 827 12.08 11.45 -1.99
CA ARG A 827 13.43 10.92 -2.21
C ARG A 827 13.83 10.87 -3.70
N GLY A 828 13.09 11.58 -4.56
CA GLY A 828 13.22 11.58 -6.02
C GLY A 828 13.03 10.19 -6.63
N VAL A 829 13.72 9.96 -7.75
CA VAL A 829 13.75 8.73 -8.57
C VAL A 829 13.63 7.40 -7.79
N GLN A 830 14.33 7.23 -6.66
CA GLN A 830 14.35 5.96 -5.89
C GLN A 830 13.06 5.66 -5.08
N SER A 831 12.21 6.66 -4.88
CA SER A 831 10.85 6.50 -4.31
C SER A 831 9.86 6.32 -5.45
N ALA A 832 9.85 7.26 -6.40
CA ALA A 832 8.95 7.27 -7.55
C ALA A 832 9.02 6.00 -8.41
N GLY A 833 10.22 5.46 -8.67
CA GLY A 833 10.41 4.22 -9.45
C GLY A 833 9.59 3.03 -8.94
N LYS A 834 9.31 2.98 -7.63
CA LYS A 834 8.48 1.93 -7.01
C LYS A 834 6.97 2.20 -7.13
N ALA A 835 6.56 3.47 -7.01
CA ALA A 835 5.17 3.87 -7.23
C ALA A 835 4.75 3.67 -8.70
N LEU A 836 5.66 3.97 -9.64
CA LEU A 836 5.47 3.83 -11.09
C LEU A 836 5.14 2.41 -11.55
N TYR A 837 5.64 1.37 -10.86
CA TYR A 837 5.22 -0.01 -11.14
C TYR A 837 3.72 -0.24 -10.96
N VAL A 838 3.05 0.55 -10.11
CA VAL A 838 1.58 0.51 -9.94
C VAL A 838 0.92 1.54 -10.84
N THR A 839 1.34 2.81 -10.78
CA THR A 839 0.62 3.90 -11.46
C THR A 839 0.71 3.82 -12.99
N ALA A 840 1.78 3.26 -13.56
CA ALA A 840 1.90 3.05 -15.01
C ALA A 840 1.32 1.71 -15.51
N THR A 841 0.94 0.77 -14.62
CA THR A 841 0.40 -0.55 -15.05
C THR A 841 -1.09 -0.70 -14.80
N LEU A 842 -1.62 -0.15 -13.69
CA LEU A 842 -3.05 -0.22 -13.38
C LEU A 842 -3.94 0.34 -14.51
N PRO A 843 -3.61 1.47 -15.19
CA PRO A 843 -4.45 2.00 -16.26
C PRO A 843 -4.63 1.03 -17.44
N TYR A 844 -3.59 0.29 -17.82
CA TYR A 844 -3.70 -0.71 -18.90
C TYR A 844 -4.58 -1.89 -18.51
N ILE A 845 -4.49 -2.34 -17.25
CA ILE A 845 -5.34 -3.43 -16.72
C ILE A 845 -6.81 -2.98 -16.71
N VAL A 846 -7.08 -1.78 -16.19
CA VAL A 846 -8.45 -1.24 -16.11
C VAL A 846 -9.02 -0.95 -17.50
N LEU A 847 -8.25 -0.37 -18.44
CA LEU A 847 -8.69 -0.15 -19.81
C LEU A 847 -9.01 -1.47 -20.53
N ALA A 848 -8.24 -2.54 -20.31
CA ALA A 848 -8.54 -3.86 -20.88
C ALA A 848 -9.84 -4.46 -20.33
N ILE A 849 -10.11 -4.31 -19.03
CA ILE A 849 -11.35 -4.75 -18.38
C ILE A 849 -12.55 -3.92 -18.91
N PHE A 850 -12.40 -2.60 -18.99
CA PHE A 850 -13.44 -1.72 -19.55
C PHE A 850 -13.68 -1.99 -21.03
N PHE A 851 -12.66 -2.27 -21.83
CA PHE A 851 -12.82 -2.71 -23.23
C PHE A 851 -13.65 -4.00 -23.31
N GLY A 852 -13.23 -5.03 -22.59
CA GLY A 852 -13.91 -6.33 -22.56
C GLY A 852 -15.37 -6.23 -22.11
N ARG A 853 -15.70 -5.31 -21.18
CA ARG A 853 -17.09 -5.04 -20.82
C ARG A 853 -17.81 -4.20 -21.88
N ALA A 854 -17.23 -3.09 -22.34
CA ALA A 854 -17.92 -2.11 -23.18
C ALA A 854 -18.39 -2.70 -24.53
N VAL A 855 -17.59 -3.57 -25.16
CA VAL A 855 -17.98 -4.23 -26.42
C VAL A 855 -19.14 -5.24 -26.25
N THR A 856 -19.50 -5.62 -25.02
CA THR A 856 -20.68 -6.46 -24.74
C THR A 856 -21.95 -5.64 -24.48
N LEU A 857 -21.89 -4.31 -24.53
CA LEU A 857 -23.04 -3.43 -24.30
C LEU A 857 -23.80 -3.13 -25.60
N LYS A 858 -25.13 -3.07 -25.51
CA LYS A 858 -26.03 -2.65 -26.61
C LYS A 858 -25.64 -1.24 -27.09
N GLY A 859 -25.53 -1.04 -28.41
CA GLY A 859 -25.17 0.25 -29.01
C GLY A 859 -23.68 0.61 -28.97
N SER A 860 -22.81 -0.24 -28.39
CA SER A 860 -21.35 0.01 -28.37
C SER A 860 -20.75 0.10 -29.78
N LEU A 861 -21.16 -0.80 -30.68
CA LEU A 861 -20.71 -0.85 -32.07
C LEU A 861 -21.04 0.45 -32.84
N ASP A 862 -22.21 1.05 -32.61
CA ASP A 862 -22.61 2.31 -33.26
C ASP A 862 -21.72 3.48 -32.84
N GLY A 863 -21.25 3.49 -31.58
CA GLY A 863 -20.24 4.43 -31.10
C GLY A 863 -18.89 4.25 -31.77
N ILE A 864 -18.43 3.01 -31.94
CA ILE A 864 -17.18 2.68 -32.69
C ILE A 864 -17.31 3.08 -34.16
N ILE A 865 -18.46 2.81 -34.80
CA ILE A 865 -18.74 3.24 -36.18
C ILE A 865 -18.74 4.77 -36.27
N HIS A 866 -19.34 5.48 -35.31
CA HIS A 866 -19.30 6.95 -35.25
C HIS A 866 -17.87 7.48 -35.13
N MET A 867 -17.03 6.88 -34.27
CA MET A 867 -15.61 7.23 -34.13
C MET A 867 -14.86 7.12 -35.46
N PHE A 868 -15.00 6.00 -36.19
CA PHE A 868 -14.22 5.75 -37.40
C PHE A 868 -14.79 6.38 -38.69
N LYS A 869 -16.04 6.84 -38.69
CA LYS A 869 -16.68 7.47 -39.87
C LYS A 869 -16.03 8.84 -40.20
N PRO A 870 -15.29 8.98 -41.33
CA PRO A 870 -14.48 10.17 -41.57
C PRO A 870 -15.28 11.31 -42.23
N GLN A 871 -15.18 12.52 -41.68
CA GLN A 871 -15.70 13.74 -42.32
C GLN A 871 -14.57 14.49 -43.06
N PHE A 872 -14.23 14.07 -44.28
CA PHE A 872 -13.10 14.61 -45.04
C PHE A 872 -13.12 16.14 -45.23
N SER A 873 -14.30 16.77 -45.24
CA SER A 873 -14.44 18.24 -45.31
C SER A 873 -13.76 18.98 -44.15
N ARG A 874 -13.59 18.36 -42.98
CA ARG A 874 -12.89 18.97 -41.83
C ARG A 874 -11.39 19.12 -42.06
N LEU A 875 -10.77 18.28 -42.89
CA LEU A 875 -9.31 18.31 -43.17
C LEU A 875 -8.84 19.61 -43.84
N LEU A 876 -9.75 20.32 -44.52
CA LEU A 876 -9.50 21.63 -45.13
C LEU A 876 -9.34 22.76 -44.09
N SER A 877 -9.77 22.54 -42.84
CA SER A 877 -9.69 23.57 -41.79
C SER A 877 -8.35 23.49 -41.03
N PRO A 878 -7.56 24.59 -40.97
CA PRO A 878 -6.24 24.58 -40.34
C PRO A 878 -6.30 24.37 -38.82
N LEU A 879 -7.45 24.61 -38.19
CA LEU A 879 -7.70 24.34 -36.78
C LEU A 879 -7.52 22.85 -36.44
N VAL A 880 -7.92 21.93 -37.33
CA VAL A 880 -7.79 20.48 -37.11
C VAL A 880 -6.32 20.07 -37.04
N TRP A 881 -5.46 20.68 -37.87
CA TRP A 881 -4.02 20.43 -37.86
C TRP A 881 -3.34 21.04 -36.63
N LEU A 882 -3.75 22.24 -36.21
CA LEU A 882 -3.32 22.86 -34.95
C LEU A 882 -3.68 22.00 -33.73
N GLU A 883 -4.93 21.52 -33.63
CA GLU A 883 -5.39 20.69 -32.53
C GLU A 883 -4.74 19.29 -32.53
N ALA A 884 -4.49 18.70 -33.70
CA ALA A 884 -3.77 17.43 -33.82
C ALA A 884 -2.30 17.54 -33.39
N ALA A 885 -1.57 18.57 -33.84
CA ALA A 885 -0.16 18.75 -33.50
C ALA A 885 0.04 19.15 -32.02
N THR A 886 -0.81 20.04 -31.49
CA THR A 886 -0.75 20.38 -30.06
C THR A 886 -1.17 19.21 -29.16
N GLN A 887 -2.08 18.34 -29.60
CA GLN A 887 -2.37 17.08 -28.90
C GLN A 887 -1.14 16.15 -28.90
N VAL A 888 -0.41 16.01 -30.01
CA VAL A 888 0.84 15.21 -30.03
C VAL A 888 1.86 15.77 -29.05
N PHE A 889 2.01 17.09 -28.95
CA PHE A 889 2.98 17.69 -28.01
C PHE A 889 2.58 17.50 -26.54
N PHE A 890 1.28 17.63 -26.23
CA PHE A 890 0.75 17.43 -24.88
C PHE A 890 0.73 15.94 -24.47
N SER A 891 0.52 15.01 -25.40
CA SER A 891 0.52 13.55 -25.15
C SER A 891 1.95 13.01 -25.02
N VAL A 892 2.84 13.34 -25.96
CA VAL A 892 4.22 12.83 -25.97
C VAL A 892 5.13 13.60 -25.00
N GLY A 893 4.66 14.74 -24.46
CA GLY A 893 5.30 15.46 -23.34
C GLY A 893 6.53 16.28 -23.72
N VAL A 894 6.61 16.77 -24.96
CA VAL A 894 7.77 17.51 -25.48
C VAL A 894 7.74 19.01 -25.15
N GLY A 895 8.90 19.62 -24.96
CA GLY A 895 9.09 21.02 -24.54
C GLY A 895 8.95 21.28 -23.03
N PHE A 896 8.48 20.28 -22.26
CA PHE A 896 8.39 20.33 -20.79
C PHE A 896 9.76 20.27 -20.11
N GLY A 897 10.82 19.83 -20.80
CA GLY A 897 12.16 19.59 -20.22
C GLY A 897 12.25 18.40 -19.26
N THR A 898 11.11 17.79 -18.92
CA THR A 898 10.97 16.55 -18.15
C THR A 898 11.72 15.38 -18.77
N LEU A 899 11.64 15.23 -20.11
CA LEU A 899 12.28 14.15 -20.83
C LEU A 899 13.81 14.27 -20.77
N ILE A 900 14.32 15.49 -20.95
CA ILE A 900 15.73 15.85 -20.76
C ILE A 900 16.19 15.45 -19.34
N ALA A 901 15.40 15.78 -18.31
CA ALA A 901 15.69 15.41 -16.92
C ALA A 901 15.71 13.88 -16.70
N MET A 902 14.69 13.15 -17.14
CA MET A 902 14.62 11.68 -16.99
C MET A 902 15.75 10.95 -17.74
N ALA A 903 16.10 11.42 -18.94
CA ALA A 903 17.17 10.89 -19.75
C ALA A 903 18.56 11.12 -19.14
N SER A 904 18.76 12.24 -18.44
CA SER A 904 20.05 12.59 -17.82
C SER A 904 20.55 11.58 -16.78
N TYR A 905 19.64 10.84 -16.15
CA TYR A 905 19.94 9.77 -15.19
C TYR A 905 20.41 8.45 -15.84
N ASN A 906 20.21 8.26 -17.16
CA ASN A 906 20.70 7.09 -17.88
C ASN A 906 22.23 7.11 -18.06
N PRO A 907 22.87 5.95 -18.33
CA PRO A 907 24.26 5.90 -18.81
C PRO A 907 24.36 6.41 -20.25
N LYS A 908 25.52 6.94 -20.65
CA LYS A 908 25.73 7.52 -21.99
C LYS A 908 25.48 6.55 -23.15
N HIS A 909 25.76 5.26 -22.97
CA HIS A 909 25.54 4.20 -23.99
C HIS A 909 24.17 3.51 -23.88
N ASN A 910 23.12 4.23 -23.47
CA ASN A 910 21.74 3.73 -23.55
C ASN A 910 21.12 3.99 -24.95
N ASN A 911 20.27 3.08 -25.42
CA ASN A 911 19.67 3.15 -26.76
C ASN A 911 18.43 4.06 -26.82
N CYS A 912 18.64 5.37 -26.65
CA CYS A 912 17.60 6.39 -26.68
C CYS A 912 16.78 6.40 -28.00
N ARG A 913 17.34 5.95 -29.14
CA ARG A 913 16.59 5.80 -30.41
C ARG A 913 15.52 4.72 -30.33
N ARG A 914 15.83 3.57 -29.73
CA ARG A 914 14.85 2.49 -29.50
C ARG A 914 13.80 2.92 -28.49
N ASP A 915 14.22 3.58 -27.41
CA ASP A 915 13.33 4.11 -26.38
C ASP A 915 12.31 5.08 -27.00
N ALA A 916 12.79 6.05 -27.79
CA ALA A 916 11.97 7.10 -28.38
C ALA A 916 10.85 6.56 -29.28
N ILE A 917 11.19 5.62 -30.18
CA ILE A 917 10.23 4.98 -31.08
C ILE A 917 9.24 4.14 -30.29
N PHE A 918 9.70 3.36 -29.30
CA PHE A 918 8.83 2.49 -28.50
C PHE A 918 7.79 3.30 -27.71
N ILE A 919 8.23 4.29 -26.93
CA ILE A 919 7.34 5.06 -26.05
C ILE A 919 6.32 5.87 -26.85
N SER A 920 6.74 6.53 -27.95
CA SER A 920 5.84 7.32 -28.80
C SER A 920 4.75 6.46 -29.47
N LEU A 921 5.09 5.22 -29.86
CA LEU A 921 4.12 4.27 -30.41
C LEU A 921 3.19 3.71 -29.32
N THR A 922 3.70 3.45 -28.11
CA THR A 922 2.88 3.02 -26.97
C THR A 922 1.88 4.11 -26.55
N ASP A 923 2.29 5.38 -26.45
CA ASP A 923 1.39 6.51 -26.18
C ASP A 923 0.26 6.57 -27.22
N SER A 924 0.61 6.61 -28.51
CA SER A 924 -0.38 6.76 -29.58
C SER A 924 -1.29 5.55 -29.77
N PHE A 925 -0.79 4.33 -29.52
CA PHE A 925 -1.64 3.15 -29.39
C PHE A 925 -2.62 3.28 -28.22
N THR A 926 -2.16 3.80 -27.08
CA THR A 926 -2.99 3.99 -25.89
C THR A 926 -4.08 5.04 -26.12
N SER A 927 -3.78 6.15 -26.80
CA SER A 927 -4.76 7.17 -27.20
C SER A 927 -5.88 6.61 -28.08
N VAL A 928 -5.54 5.79 -29.09
CA VAL A 928 -6.54 5.16 -29.96
C VAL A 928 -7.34 4.08 -29.22
N PHE A 929 -6.68 3.26 -28.40
CA PHE A 929 -7.36 2.22 -27.61
C PHE A 929 -8.31 2.82 -26.56
N ALA A 930 -7.88 3.86 -25.83
CA ALA A 930 -8.72 4.61 -24.92
C ALA A 930 -9.92 5.22 -25.65
N ALA A 931 -9.72 5.81 -26.83
CA ALA A 931 -10.83 6.33 -27.65
C ALA A 931 -11.85 5.23 -28.02
N VAL A 932 -11.41 4.05 -28.46
CA VAL A 932 -12.33 2.93 -28.78
C VAL A 932 -13.16 2.53 -27.55
N VAL A 933 -12.57 2.48 -26.35
CA VAL A 933 -13.30 2.23 -25.09
C VAL A 933 -14.31 3.35 -24.81
N VAL A 934 -13.88 4.61 -24.89
CA VAL A 934 -14.72 5.79 -24.64
C VAL A 934 -15.92 5.82 -25.59
N PHE A 935 -15.70 5.70 -26.89
CA PHE A 935 -16.77 5.70 -27.88
C PHE A 935 -17.72 4.49 -27.75
N SER A 936 -17.23 3.33 -27.32
CA SER A 936 -18.09 2.17 -26.99
C SER A 936 -19.05 2.48 -25.84
N VAL A 937 -18.57 3.16 -24.79
CA VAL A 937 -19.38 3.57 -23.63
C VAL A 937 -20.34 4.71 -23.98
N LEU A 938 -19.91 5.68 -24.81
CA LEU A 938 -20.79 6.74 -25.33
C LEU A 938 -21.90 6.19 -26.24
N GLY A 939 -21.62 5.17 -27.06
CA GLY A 939 -22.63 4.48 -27.87
C GLY A 939 -23.72 3.84 -27.02
N PHE A 940 -23.33 3.19 -25.91
CA PHE A 940 -24.27 2.68 -24.90
C PHE A 940 -25.06 3.78 -24.19
N LYS A 941 -24.43 4.92 -23.80
CA LYS A 941 -25.15 6.10 -23.25
C LYS A 941 -26.19 6.61 -24.24
N ALA A 942 -25.81 6.81 -25.50
CA ALA A 942 -26.68 7.35 -26.54
C ALA A 942 -27.87 6.42 -26.81
N HIS A 943 -27.62 5.13 -27.03
CA HIS A 943 -28.69 4.15 -27.26
C HIS A 943 -29.62 4.01 -26.04
N GLY A 944 -29.06 4.00 -24.83
CA GLY A 944 -29.84 3.93 -23.59
C GLY A 944 -30.66 5.19 -23.29
N SER A 945 -30.28 6.36 -23.82
CA SER A 945 -31.04 7.61 -23.68
C SER A 945 -32.12 7.75 -24.77
N TYR A 946 -31.81 7.26 -25.97
CA TYR A 946 -32.76 7.17 -27.08
C TYR A 946 -33.90 6.18 -26.79
N ASP A 947 -33.58 4.98 -26.30
CA ASP A 947 -34.59 3.98 -25.87
C ASP A 947 -35.48 4.54 -24.74
N GLU A 948 -34.88 5.25 -23.78
CA GLU A 948 -35.57 5.87 -22.65
C GLU A 948 -36.57 6.94 -23.14
N CYS A 949 -36.17 7.81 -24.07
CA CYS A 949 -37.08 8.77 -24.70
C CYS A 949 -38.19 8.11 -25.53
N LEU A 950 -37.88 7.05 -26.29
CA LEU A 950 -38.88 6.28 -27.03
C LEU A 950 -39.88 5.59 -26.09
N SER A 951 -39.48 5.16 -24.90
CA SER A 951 -40.44 4.59 -23.93
C SER A 951 -41.42 5.63 -23.38
N LEU A 952 -41.00 6.90 -23.27
CA LEU A 952 -41.81 8.01 -22.78
C LEU A 952 -42.77 8.60 -23.85
N TYR A 953 -42.39 8.58 -25.13
CA TYR A 953 -43.14 9.25 -26.21
C TYR A 953 -43.57 8.34 -27.39
N GLY A 954 -43.12 7.08 -27.43
CA GLY A 954 -43.42 6.12 -28.49
C GLY A 954 -44.52 5.10 -28.16
N GLY A 955 -45.13 5.18 -26.97
CA GLY A 955 -46.29 4.35 -26.61
C GLY A 955 -47.53 4.73 -27.42
N ALA A 956 -48.27 3.75 -27.93
CA ALA A 956 -49.28 3.91 -28.98
C ALA A 956 -50.53 4.79 -28.65
N ASN A 957 -50.68 5.28 -27.42
CA ASN A 957 -51.81 6.10 -26.99
C ASN A 957 -51.39 7.58 -26.84
N ASN A 958 -51.41 8.32 -27.97
CA ASN A 958 -51.02 9.73 -28.08
C ASN A 958 -51.92 10.68 -27.26
N THR A 959 -51.64 10.82 -25.97
CA THR A 959 -52.27 11.78 -25.05
C THR A 959 -51.26 12.78 -24.46
N ASN A 960 -49.96 12.45 -24.46
CA ASN A 960 -48.88 13.27 -23.88
C ASN A 960 -48.09 14.10 -24.92
N LEU A 961 -48.56 14.14 -26.17
CA LEU A 961 -47.97 14.92 -27.27
C LEU A 961 -48.88 16.12 -27.59
N PRO A 962 -48.41 17.37 -27.45
CA PRO A 962 -49.18 18.53 -27.89
C PRO A 962 -49.41 18.46 -29.40
N HIS A 963 -50.61 18.83 -29.85
CA HIS A 963 -51.05 18.62 -31.23
C HIS A 963 -50.08 19.24 -32.25
N GLY A 964 -49.54 18.40 -33.14
CA GLY A 964 -48.63 18.80 -34.22
C GLY A 964 -47.15 18.46 -34.01
N VAL A 965 -46.72 18.05 -32.81
CA VAL A 965 -45.31 17.65 -32.56
C VAL A 965 -45.09 16.17 -32.89
N THR A 966 -44.05 15.86 -33.66
CA THR A 966 -43.65 14.48 -33.99
C THR A 966 -42.64 13.89 -33.00
N ILE A 967 -42.60 12.56 -32.88
CA ILE A 967 -41.65 11.87 -31.98
C ILE A 967 -40.20 12.24 -32.31
N GLN A 968 -39.84 12.39 -33.58
CA GLN A 968 -38.50 12.83 -34.00
C GLN A 968 -38.15 14.27 -33.59
N GLN A 969 -39.13 15.17 -33.47
CA GLN A 969 -38.89 16.53 -32.97
C GLN A 969 -38.59 16.57 -31.46
N LYS A 970 -39.01 15.55 -30.69
CA LYS A 970 -38.87 15.54 -29.23
C LYS A 970 -37.81 14.58 -28.69
N CYS A 971 -37.55 13.46 -29.37
CA CYS A 971 -36.49 12.52 -29.03
C CYS A 971 -35.23 12.64 -29.90
N HIS A 972 -35.25 13.48 -30.93
CA HIS A 972 -34.21 13.58 -31.97
C HIS A 972 -33.90 12.21 -32.64
N ASN A 973 -32.90 12.17 -33.53
CA ASN A 973 -32.40 10.92 -34.10
C ASN A 973 -31.22 10.38 -33.25
N LEU A 974 -30.95 9.07 -33.27
CA LEU A 974 -29.80 8.48 -32.55
C LEU A 974 -28.45 9.17 -32.87
N THR A 975 -28.28 9.67 -34.11
CA THR A 975 -27.09 10.44 -34.51
C THR A 975 -26.89 11.74 -33.73
N TYR A 976 -27.96 12.37 -33.23
CA TYR A 976 -27.89 13.55 -32.36
C TYR A 976 -27.25 13.20 -31.01
N TRP A 977 -27.75 12.15 -30.36
CA TRP A 977 -27.22 11.62 -29.09
C TRP A 977 -25.78 11.10 -29.22
N LEU A 978 -25.36 10.63 -30.40
CA LEU A 978 -23.96 10.28 -30.69
C LEU A 978 -23.07 11.51 -31.01
N SER A 979 -23.67 12.65 -31.39
CA SER A 979 -22.95 13.91 -31.64
C SER A 979 -22.84 14.82 -30.41
N GLU A 980 -23.53 14.49 -29.33
CA GLU A 980 -23.38 15.12 -28.01
C GLU A 980 -21.92 14.96 -27.53
N SER A 981 -21.20 16.06 -27.36
CA SER A 981 -19.76 16.07 -27.04
C SER A 981 -19.47 16.81 -25.74
N PHE A 982 -18.96 16.10 -24.74
CA PHE A 982 -18.61 16.67 -23.45
C PHE A 982 -17.16 17.19 -23.47
N GLN A 983 -16.97 18.46 -23.15
CA GLN A 983 -15.64 19.08 -23.12
C GLN A 983 -14.93 18.85 -21.77
N GLY A 984 -13.65 18.47 -21.84
CA GLY A 984 -12.78 18.41 -20.67
C GLY A 984 -13.31 17.51 -19.53
N PRO A 985 -13.36 18.00 -18.27
CA PRO A 985 -13.81 17.22 -17.10
C PRO A 985 -15.20 16.57 -17.27
N GLY A 986 -16.12 17.23 -17.99
CA GLY A 986 -17.50 16.76 -18.14
C GLY A 986 -17.62 15.38 -18.80
N LEU A 987 -16.67 14.97 -19.64
CA LEU A 987 -16.66 13.61 -20.18
C LEU A 987 -16.54 12.56 -19.07
N THR A 988 -15.66 12.80 -18.10
CA THR A 988 -15.36 11.89 -17.00
C THR A 988 -16.37 11.98 -15.86
N PHE A 989 -16.73 13.20 -15.43
CA PHE A 989 -17.53 13.41 -14.22
C PHE A 989 -19.05 13.51 -14.46
N ILE A 990 -19.49 13.53 -15.73
CA ILE A 990 -20.91 13.51 -16.13
C ILE A 990 -21.19 12.30 -17.05
N ALA A 991 -20.55 12.23 -18.23
CA ALA A 991 -20.94 11.24 -19.25
C ALA A 991 -20.54 9.80 -18.87
N PHE A 992 -19.31 9.58 -18.39
CA PHE A 992 -18.87 8.27 -17.89
C PHE A 992 -19.61 7.85 -16.61
N THR A 993 -19.87 8.78 -15.68
CA THR A 993 -20.62 8.48 -14.46
C THR A 993 -22.05 8.06 -14.75
N GLU A 994 -22.75 8.71 -15.69
CA GLU A 994 -24.11 8.34 -16.10
C GLU A 994 -24.12 6.95 -16.78
N ALA A 995 -23.11 6.64 -17.60
CA ALA A 995 -22.97 5.31 -18.18
C ALA A 995 -22.67 4.24 -17.11
N ILE A 996 -21.85 4.55 -16.11
CA ILE A 996 -21.55 3.68 -14.95
C ILE A 996 -22.81 3.41 -14.12
N LEU A 997 -23.71 4.38 -13.93
CA LEU A 997 -25.00 4.15 -13.25
C LEU A 997 -25.86 3.10 -13.96
N LYS A 998 -25.77 3.01 -15.30
CA LYS A 998 -26.50 2.02 -16.12
C LYS A 998 -25.80 0.64 -16.18
N LEU A 999 -24.73 0.41 -15.41
CA LEU A 999 -24.05 -0.90 -15.27
C LEU A 999 -24.44 -1.63 -13.97
N PRO A 1000 -24.55 -2.98 -13.98
CA PRO A 1000 -24.67 -3.76 -12.75
C PRO A 1000 -23.41 -3.65 -11.90
N LEU A 1001 -23.55 -3.58 -10.58
CA LEU A 1001 -22.47 -3.28 -9.61
C LEU A 1001 -21.78 -1.93 -9.89
N SER A 1002 -22.56 -0.88 -10.19
CA SER A 1002 -22.05 0.47 -10.51
C SER A 1002 -20.99 1.05 -9.54
N PRO A 1003 -20.98 0.79 -8.21
CA PRO A 1003 -19.88 1.22 -7.34
C PRO A 1003 -18.51 0.61 -7.72
N LEU A 1004 -18.47 -0.67 -8.12
CA LEU A 1004 -17.23 -1.35 -8.52
C LEU A 1004 -16.61 -0.70 -9.77
N TRP A 1005 -17.44 -0.43 -10.79
CA TRP A 1005 -16.99 0.26 -12.00
C TRP A 1005 -16.54 1.69 -11.71
N SER A 1006 -17.21 2.39 -10.78
CA SER A 1006 -16.80 3.72 -10.30
C SER A 1006 -15.41 3.70 -9.62
N VAL A 1007 -15.19 2.80 -8.66
CA VAL A 1007 -13.89 2.64 -7.98
C VAL A 1007 -12.76 2.29 -8.97
N LEU A 1008 -13.01 1.37 -9.91
CA LEU A 1008 -12.01 1.00 -10.93
C LEU A 1008 -11.68 2.18 -11.86
N PHE A 1009 -12.69 2.93 -12.30
CA PHE A 1009 -12.52 4.10 -13.17
C PHE A 1009 -11.73 5.23 -12.48
N PHE A 1010 -12.09 5.61 -11.26
CA PHE A 1010 -11.41 6.70 -10.55
C PHE A 1010 -10.02 6.31 -10.00
N SER A 1011 -9.76 5.04 -9.68
CA SER A 1011 -8.40 4.57 -9.34
C SER A 1011 -7.46 4.51 -10.55
N MET A 1012 -7.96 4.18 -11.75
CA MET A 1012 -7.24 4.36 -13.02
C MET A 1012 -6.90 5.83 -13.27
N LEU A 1013 -7.88 6.73 -13.12
CA LEU A 1013 -7.70 8.16 -13.32
C LEU A 1013 -6.62 8.75 -12.39
N LEU A 1014 -6.67 8.43 -11.09
CA LEU A 1014 -5.63 8.84 -10.14
C LEU A 1014 -4.25 8.30 -10.53
N SER A 1015 -4.17 7.05 -11.01
CA SER A 1015 -2.91 6.43 -11.43
C SER A 1015 -2.29 7.15 -12.63
N LEU A 1016 -3.10 7.46 -13.66
CA LEU A 1016 -2.69 8.28 -14.81
C LEU A 1016 -2.21 9.67 -14.34
N GLY A 1017 -2.99 10.34 -13.51
CA GLY A 1017 -2.67 11.69 -13.04
C GLY A 1017 -1.36 11.77 -12.25
N PHE A 1018 -1.13 10.81 -11.33
CA PHE A 1018 0.13 10.73 -10.58
C PHE A 1018 1.34 10.37 -11.45
N GLY A 1019 1.15 9.62 -12.54
CA GLY A 1019 2.19 9.33 -13.53
C GLY A 1019 2.72 10.63 -14.16
N SER A 1020 1.84 11.43 -14.77
CA SER A 1020 2.23 12.71 -15.37
C SER A 1020 2.78 13.69 -14.33
N MET A 1021 2.17 13.79 -13.14
CA MET A 1021 2.63 14.67 -12.06
C MET A 1021 4.06 14.39 -11.61
N PHE A 1022 4.44 13.12 -11.46
CA PHE A 1022 5.82 12.77 -11.11
C PHE A 1022 6.81 13.36 -12.12
N GLY A 1023 6.53 13.22 -13.42
CA GLY A 1023 7.38 13.76 -14.47
C GLY A 1023 7.50 15.28 -14.41
N ILE A 1024 6.35 15.97 -14.42
CA ILE A 1024 6.28 17.45 -14.38
C ILE A 1024 7.06 18.00 -13.18
N LEU A 1025 6.85 17.44 -11.99
CA LEU A 1025 7.47 17.94 -10.76
C LEU A 1025 8.96 17.58 -10.65
N GLU A 1026 9.39 16.38 -11.07
CA GLU A 1026 10.83 16.04 -11.07
C GLU A 1026 11.61 16.90 -12.07
N GLY A 1027 11.01 17.28 -13.22
CA GLY A 1027 11.59 18.24 -14.16
C GLY A 1027 11.88 19.62 -13.54
N VAL A 1028 10.93 20.15 -12.77
CA VAL A 1028 11.07 21.41 -12.00
C VAL A 1028 12.15 21.27 -10.91
N LEU A 1029 12.01 20.29 -10.02
CA LEU A 1029 12.88 20.14 -8.84
C LEU A 1029 14.33 19.85 -9.20
N ASN A 1030 14.55 19.01 -10.21
CA ASN A 1030 15.87 18.71 -10.73
C ASN A 1030 16.57 19.97 -11.29
N SER A 1031 15.81 20.86 -11.93
CA SER A 1031 16.33 22.12 -12.48
C SER A 1031 16.69 23.14 -11.40
N LEU A 1032 15.85 23.29 -10.37
CA LEU A 1032 16.11 24.17 -9.23
C LEU A 1032 17.32 23.71 -8.41
N HIS A 1033 17.44 22.40 -8.19
CA HIS A 1033 18.55 21.78 -7.46
C HIS A 1033 19.88 21.87 -8.24
N ASP A 1034 19.91 21.49 -9.52
CA ASP A 1034 21.12 21.49 -10.34
C ASP A 1034 21.78 22.88 -10.47
N GLN A 1035 21.01 23.97 -10.44
CA GLN A 1035 21.55 25.34 -10.53
C GLN A 1035 21.98 25.93 -9.17
N LYS A 1036 21.83 25.22 -8.05
CA LYS A 1036 22.10 25.71 -6.69
C LYS A 1036 21.41 27.06 -6.35
N LEU A 1037 20.26 27.35 -6.97
CA LEU A 1037 19.53 28.62 -6.77
C LEU A 1037 19.05 28.80 -5.32
N ILE A 1038 18.76 27.68 -4.65
CA ILE A 1038 18.31 27.61 -3.27
C ILE A 1038 19.14 26.49 -2.59
N PRO A 1039 20.05 26.81 -1.65
CA PRO A 1039 20.96 25.83 -1.05
C PRO A 1039 20.28 24.99 0.06
N LEU A 1040 19.20 24.29 -0.29
CA LEU A 1040 18.44 23.42 0.60
C LEU A 1040 18.54 21.95 0.16
N ARG A 1041 18.38 21.02 1.12
CA ARG A 1041 18.28 19.57 0.84
C ARG A 1041 17.10 19.31 -0.11
N LYS A 1042 17.26 18.38 -1.09
CA LYS A 1042 16.21 18.12 -2.11
C LYS A 1042 14.86 17.82 -1.47
N GLU A 1043 14.84 17.07 -0.39
CA GLU A 1043 13.63 16.70 0.36
C GLU A 1043 12.85 17.95 0.87
N LEU A 1044 13.56 18.98 1.31
CA LEU A 1044 12.99 20.26 1.77
C LEU A 1044 12.61 21.19 0.60
N LEU A 1045 13.40 21.18 -0.48
CA LEU A 1045 13.08 21.89 -1.73
C LEU A 1045 11.79 21.35 -2.37
N THR A 1046 11.60 20.02 -2.36
CA THR A 1046 10.34 19.35 -2.76
C THR A 1046 9.18 19.83 -1.88
N GLY A 1047 9.35 19.81 -0.55
CA GLY A 1047 8.32 20.27 0.40
C GLY A 1047 7.91 21.73 0.19
N LEU A 1048 8.88 22.63 0.04
CA LEU A 1048 8.64 24.05 -0.23
C LEU A 1048 7.92 24.27 -1.56
N THR A 1049 8.33 23.56 -2.62
CA THR A 1049 7.71 23.67 -3.96
C THR A 1049 6.26 23.19 -3.92
N CYS A 1050 5.99 22.03 -3.31
CA CYS A 1050 4.62 21.53 -3.12
C CYS A 1050 3.77 22.48 -2.27
N PHE A 1051 4.33 23.09 -1.23
CA PHE A 1051 3.61 24.04 -0.38
C PHE A 1051 3.22 25.33 -1.13
N VAL A 1052 4.14 25.91 -1.93
CA VAL A 1052 3.84 27.09 -2.76
C VAL A 1052 2.76 26.76 -3.80
N CYS A 1053 2.86 25.62 -4.49
CA CYS A 1053 1.86 25.21 -5.48
C CYS A 1053 0.50 24.82 -4.83
N LEU A 1054 0.49 24.33 -3.58
CA LEU A 1054 -0.72 24.13 -2.80
C LEU A 1054 -1.41 25.47 -2.47
N VAL A 1055 -0.67 26.45 -1.94
CA VAL A 1055 -1.22 27.76 -1.54
C VAL A 1055 -1.82 28.50 -2.74
N VAL A 1056 -1.15 28.49 -3.90
CA VAL A 1056 -1.72 29.05 -5.14
C VAL A 1056 -2.88 28.18 -5.66
N GLY A 1057 -2.78 26.86 -5.54
CA GLY A 1057 -3.80 25.91 -5.97
C GLY A 1057 -5.16 26.04 -5.25
N LEU A 1058 -5.20 26.66 -4.06
CA LEU A 1058 -6.45 26.96 -3.35
C LEU A 1058 -7.41 27.83 -4.19
N LEU A 1059 -6.92 28.61 -5.16
CA LEU A 1059 -7.72 29.34 -6.15
C LEU A 1059 -8.76 28.44 -6.85
N PHE A 1060 -8.40 27.18 -7.15
CA PHE A 1060 -9.29 26.24 -7.82
C PHE A 1060 -10.31 25.58 -6.88
N CYS A 1061 -10.24 25.82 -5.57
CA CYS A 1061 -11.22 25.35 -4.57
C CYS A 1061 -12.35 26.37 -4.29
N GLN A 1062 -12.33 27.53 -4.92
CA GLN A 1062 -13.44 28.50 -4.88
C GLN A 1062 -14.62 28.04 -5.78
N THR A 1063 -15.81 28.62 -5.61
CA THR A 1063 -16.98 28.30 -6.46
C THR A 1063 -16.75 28.59 -7.94
N SER A 1064 -15.97 29.61 -8.27
CA SER A 1064 -15.55 29.93 -9.64
C SER A 1064 -14.34 29.10 -10.12
N GLY A 1065 -13.85 28.16 -9.31
CA GLY A 1065 -12.57 27.47 -9.49
C GLY A 1065 -12.44 26.62 -10.76
N GLU A 1066 -13.56 26.12 -11.29
CA GLU A 1066 -13.60 25.42 -12.59
C GLU A 1066 -13.26 26.36 -13.76
N TYR A 1067 -13.73 27.60 -13.72
CA TYR A 1067 -13.46 28.61 -14.76
C TYR A 1067 -11.99 29.07 -14.73
N TRP A 1068 -11.43 29.21 -13.52
CA TRP A 1068 -10.00 29.42 -13.34
C TRP A 1068 -9.16 28.26 -13.90
N LEU A 1069 -9.58 27.01 -13.65
CA LEU A 1069 -8.90 25.83 -14.19
C LEU A 1069 -9.01 25.75 -15.72
N GLN A 1070 -10.17 26.07 -16.29
CA GLN A 1070 -10.39 26.12 -17.74
C GLN A 1070 -9.48 27.16 -18.42
N MET A 1071 -9.29 28.33 -17.79
CA MET A 1071 -8.35 29.36 -18.25
C MET A 1071 -6.90 28.84 -18.22
N PHE A 1072 -6.47 28.24 -17.11
CA PHE A 1072 -5.11 27.74 -16.96
C PHE A 1072 -4.76 26.61 -17.95
N ASP A 1073 -5.64 25.62 -18.14
CA ASP A 1073 -5.43 24.51 -19.10
C ASP A 1073 -5.35 25.01 -20.56
N SER A 1074 -6.24 25.96 -20.91
CA SER A 1074 -6.34 26.47 -22.29
C SER A 1074 -5.11 27.26 -22.74
N PHE A 1075 -4.52 28.09 -21.85
CA PHE A 1075 -3.48 29.06 -22.24
C PHE A 1075 -2.06 28.71 -21.78
N THR A 1076 -1.90 27.96 -20.68
CA THR A 1076 -0.56 27.57 -20.18
C THR A 1076 0.07 26.49 -21.06
N GLY A 1077 -0.71 25.47 -21.44
CA GLY A 1077 -0.23 24.26 -22.12
C GLY A 1077 -0.28 24.29 -23.65
N THR A 1078 -0.48 25.46 -24.28
CA THR A 1078 -0.67 25.57 -25.74
C THR A 1078 0.40 26.44 -26.40
N LEU A 1079 0.24 27.76 -26.36
CA LEU A 1079 1.18 28.72 -26.98
C LEU A 1079 2.60 28.65 -26.40
N PRO A 1080 2.82 28.54 -25.07
CA PRO A 1080 4.17 28.45 -24.51
C PRO A 1080 4.96 27.21 -24.96
N LEU A 1081 4.32 26.03 -25.05
CA LEU A 1081 5.00 24.81 -25.50
C LEU A 1081 5.42 24.89 -26.96
N LEU A 1082 4.56 25.43 -27.84
CA LEU A 1082 4.92 25.68 -29.25
C LEU A 1082 6.15 26.60 -29.38
N PHE A 1083 6.19 27.65 -28.56
CA PHE A 1083 7.31 28.61 -28.54
C PHE A 1083 8.60 27.98 -28.03
N ILE A 1084 8.53 27.18 -26.96
CA ILE A 1084 9.69 26.45 -26.42
C ILE A 1084 10.22 25.44 -27.44
N CYS A 1085 9.39 24.53 -27.95
CA CYS A 1085 9.81 23.50 -28.92
C CYS A 1085 10.48 24.08 -30.17
N PHE A 1086 10.07 25.27 -30.63
CA PHE A 1086 10.74 26.00 -31.71
C PHE A 1086 12.17 26.39 -31.33
N PHE A 1087 12.38 26.99 -30.16
CA PHE A 1087 13.71 27.37 -29.70
C PHE A 1087 14.60 26.18 -29.31
N GLU A 1088 14.04 25.05 -28.87
CA GLU A 1088 14.80 23.81 -28.65
C GLU A 1088 15.33 23.22 -29.97
N LEU A 1089 14.49 23.17 -31.02
CA LEU A 1089 14.90 22.77 -32.37
C LEU A 1089 15.97 23.69 -32.95
N VAL A 1090 15.77 25.02 -32.87
CA VAL A 1090 16.76 26.01 -33.33
C VAL A 1090 18.07 25.89 -32.54
N GLY A 1091 17.96 25.70 -31.22
CA GLY A 1091 19.08 25.52 -30.30
C GLY A 1091 19.96 24.33 -30.64
N VAL A 1092 19.39 23.16 -30.92
CA VAL A 1092 20.19 21.96 -31.26
C VAL A 1092 20.63 21.95 -32.73
N SER A 1093 19.73 22.19 -33.69
CA SER A 1093 20.06 22.02 -35.11
C SER A 1093 20.98 23.10 -35.68
N TRP A 1094 20.88 24.35 -35.20
CA TRP A 1094 21.72 25.46 -35.71
C TRP A 1094 22.75 25.98 -34.70
N ILE A 1095 22.41 26.14 -33.41
CA ILE A 1095 23.31 26.80 -32.44
C ILE A 1095 24.33 25.81 -31.86
N TYR A 1096 23.90 24.62 -31.43
CA TYR A 1096 24.81 23.53 -31.06
C TYR A 1096 25.51 22.92 -32.28
N GLY A 1097 24.79 22.89 -33.40
CA GLY A 1097 25.24 22.43 -34.72
C GLY A 1097 24.87 20.98 -34.99
N ALA A 1098 23.96 20.75 -35.94
CA ALA A 1098 23.43 19.42 -36.25
C ALA A 1098 24.50 18.34 -36.53
N ASN A 1099 25.64 18.68 -37.13
CA ASN A 1099 26.72 17.71 -37.37
C ASN A 1099 27.30 17.18 -36.04
N ARG A 1100 27.63 18.06 -35.09
CA ARG A 1100 28.11 17.67 -33.76
C ARG A 1100 27.10 16.78 -33.04
N PHE A 1101 25.81 17.11 -33.14
CA PHE A 1101 24.74 16.29 -32.59
C PHE A 1101 24.64 14.90 -33.24
N TYR A 1102 24.93 14.76 -34.54
CA TYR A 1102 25.03 13.45 -35.20
C TYR A 1102 26.23 12.65 -34.73
N ASP A 1103 27.35 13.31 -34.46
CA ASP A 1103 28.59 12.70 -33.93
C ASP A 1103 28.38 12.24 -32.47
N ASP A 1104 27.71 13.05 -31.63
CA ASP A 1104 27.30 12.67 -30.26
C ASP A 1104 26.36 11.45 -30.25
N ILE A 1105 25.39 11.40 -31.19
CA ILE A 1105 24.49 10.24 -31.33
C ILE A 1105 25.26 9.01 -31.81
N GLU A 1106 26.22 9.16 -32.71
CA GLU A 1106 27.09 8.06 -33.13
C GLU A 1106 27.93 7.53 -31.95
N TYR A 1107 28.51 8.41 -31.13
CA TYR A 1107 29.22 8.03 -29.92
C TYR A 1107 28.33 7.26 -28.91
N MET A 1108 27.09 7.71 -28.71
CA MET A 1108 26.15 7.03 -27.81
C MET A 1108 25.63 5.69 -28.35
N LEU A 1109 25.28 5.62 -29.65
CA LEU A 1109 24.54 4.50 -30.26
C LEU A 1109 25.36 3.59 -31.18
N ARG A 1110 26.62 3.94 -31.48
CA ARG A 1110 27.49 3.31 -32.50
C ARG A 1110 26.88 3.29 -33.91
N MET A 1111 26.00 4.24 -34.23
CA MET A 1111 25.33 4.40 -35.53
C MET A 1111 24.99 5.87 -35.79
N ARG A 1112 25.36 6.42 -36.95
CA ARG A 1112 24.88 7.76 -37.37
C ARG A 1112 23.35 7.78 -37.61
N PRO A 1113 22.68 8.92 -37.40
CA PRO A 1113 21.30 9.12 -37.83
C PRO A 1113 21.12 8.95 -39.35
N GLY A 1114 20.11 8.20 -39.75
CA GLY A 1114 19.67 8.05 -41.14
C GLY A 1114 19.03 9.33 -41.70
N LEU A 1115 18.80 9.36 -43.02
CA LEU A 1115 18.36 10.55 -43.76
C LEU A 1115 17.08 11.21 -43.19
N TYR A 1116 16.10 10.39 -42.79
CA TYR A 1116 14.86 10.83 -42.14
C TYR A 1116 15.08 11.84 -41.01
N TRP A 1117 15.89 11.48 -40.01
CA TRP A 1117 16.18 12.31 -38.83
C TRP A 1117 16.90 13.62 -39.20
N LYS A 1118 17.79 13.56 -40.20
CA LYS A 1118 18.56 14.72 -40.69
C LYS A 1118 17.67 15.75 -41.39
N ILE A 1119 16.61 15.30 -42.08
CA ILE A 1119 15.63 16.16 -42.74
C ILE A 1119 14.61 16.71 -41.74
N THR A 1120 14.10 15.88 -40.83
CA THR A 1120 13.07 16.29 -39.87
C THR A 1120 13.59 17.34 -38.89
N TRP A 1121 14.75 17.12 -38.26
CA TRP A 1121 15.31 18.09 -37.30
C TRP A 1121 15.76 19.41 -37.94
N ARG A 1122 16.37 19.37 -39.13
CA ARG A 1122 16.97 20.55 -39.76
C ARG A 1122 16.00 21.42 -40.57
N PHE A 1123 14.89 20.86 -41.06
CA PHE A 1123 14.01 21.59 -41.98
C PHE A 1123 12.52 21.42 -41.67
N VAL A 1124 12.03 20.17 -41.60
CA VAL A 1124 10.57 19.92 -41.59
C VAL A 1124 9.92 20.29 -40.26
N SER A 1125 10.43 19.79 -39.14
CA SER A 1125 9.84 20.09 -37.81
C SER A 1125 9.92 21.57 -37.45
N PRO A 1126 11.07 22.27 -37.64
CA PRO A 1126 11.17 23.70 -37.35
C PRO A 1126 10.20 24.56 -38.16
N LEU A 1127 10.04 24.27 -39.46
CA LEU A 1127 9.11 24.97 -40.34
C LEU A 1127 7.65 24.76 -39.90
N ILE A 1128 7.26 23.51 -39.64
CA ILE A 1128 5.88 23.20 -39.25
C ILE A 1128 5.54 23.82 -37.89
N VAL A 1129 6.42 23.72 -36.88
CA VAL A 1129 6.19 24.35 -35.57
C VAL A 1129 6.07 25.87 -35.70
N PHE A 1130 6.89 26.51 -36.53
CA PHE A 1130 6.79 27.96 -36.78
C PHE A 1130 5.45 28.35 -37.42
N VAL A 1131 5.00 27.64 -38.46
CA VAL A 1131 3.69 27.90 -39.10
C VAL A 1131 2.54 27.69 -38.11
N ILE A 1132 2.59 26.63 -37.30
CA ILE A 1132 1.58 26.34 -36.26
C ILE A 1132 1.55 27.44 -35.19
N PHE A 1133 2.71 27.91 -34.73
CA PHE A 1133 2.81 29.01 -33.76
C PHE A 1133 2.22 30.32 -34.31
N VAL A 1134 2.63 30.73 -35.52
CA VAL A 1134 2.12 31.96 -36.17
C VAL A 1134 0.61 31.87 -36.38
N TRP A 1135 0.09 30.73 -36.85
CA TRP A 1135 -1.35 30.52 -37.01
C TRP A 1135 -2.11 30.56 -35.67
N SER A 1136 -1.54 30.01 -34.61
CA SER A 1136 -2.14 30.02 -33.27
C SER A 1136 -2.24 31.45 -32.70
N VAL A 1137 -1.20 32.27 -32.86
CA VAL A 1137 -1.20 33.69 -32.48
C VAL A 1137 -2.22 34.49 -33.30
N LEU A 1138 -2.30 34.25 -34.62
CA LEU A 1138 -3.30 34.91 -35.47
C LEU A 1138 -4.74 34.52 -35.08
N ASN A 1139 -5.00 33.24 -34.81
CA ASN A 1139 -6.34 32.80 -34.39
C ASN A 1139 -6.76 33.38 -33.02
N LEU A 1140 -5.80 33.66 -32.12
CA LEU A 1140 -6.07 34.34 -30.85
C LEU A 1140 -6.53 35.81 -31.04
N GLY A 1141 -6.07 36.48 -32.10
CA GLY A 1141 -6.47 37.86 -32.44
C GLY A 1141 -7.71 37.96 -33.33
N LEU A 1142 -8.19 36.86 -33.91
CA LEU A 1142 -9.28 36.84 -34.90
C LEU A 1142 -10.64 36.40 -34.34
N LYS A 1143 -10.73 35.98 -33.08
CA LYS A 1143 -11.97 35.50 -32.44
C LYS A 1143 -12.05 35.97 -30.98
N PRO A 1144 -13.24 36.33 -30.47
CA PRO A 1144 -13.41 36.56 -29.03
C PRO A 1144 -13.13 35.28 -28.24
N ILE A 1145 -12.60 35.44 -27.03
CA ILE A 1145 -12.24 34.32 -26.17
C ILE A 1145 -13.41 34.00 -25.25
N THR A 1146 -13.97 32.80 -25.37
CA THR A 1146 -15.12 32.33 -24.60
C THR A 1146 -14.77 31.21 -23.61
N TYR A 1147 -15.59 31.07 -22.58
CA TYR A 1147 -15.56 30.01 -21.57
C TYR A 1147 -16.96 29.48 -21.29
N SER A 1148 -17.06 28.33 -20.63
CA SER A 1148 -18.33 27.63 -20.39
C SER A 1148 -18.82 27.86 -18.95
N VAL A 1149 -20.03 28.41 -18.80
CA VAL A 1149 -20.63 28.87 -17.54
C VAL A 1149 -21.84 28.02 -17.17
N TRP A 1150 -22.01 27.72 -15.88
CA TRP A 1150 -23.17 26.99 -15.35
C TRP A 1150 -24.34 27.93 -15.05
N HIS A 1151 -25.53 27.62 -15.58
CA HIS A 1151 -26.76 28.35 -15.26
C HIS A 1151 -27.76 27.46 -14.54
N SER A 1152 -27.63 27.38 -13.21
CA SER A 1152 -28.51 26.64 -12.28
C SER A 1152 -30.02 26.79 -12.56
N LYS A 1153 -30.50 27.97 -12.98
CA LYS A 1153 -31.92 28.22 -13.32
C LYS A 1153 -32.40 27.53 -14.59
N GLU A 1154 -31.50 27.20 -15.52
CA GLU A 1154 -31.82 26.56 -16.80
C GLU A 1154 -31.36 25.09 -16.83
N GLY A 1155 -30.41 24.71 -15.96
CA GLY A 1155 -29.86 23.36 -15.89
C GLY A 1155 -28.88 23.03 -17.01
N ASP A 1156 -28.31 24.03 -17.67
CA ASP A 1156 -27.45 23.88 -18.86
C ASP A 1156 -26.22 24.80 -18.83
N VAL A 1157 -25.24 24.51 -19.68
CA VAL A 1157 -23.93 25.16 -19.77
C VAL A 1157 -23.88 26.08 -20.99
N LYS A 1158 -23.62 27.38 -20.79
CA LYS A 1158 -23.56 28.36 -21.90
C LYS A 1158 -22.16 28.91 -22.11
N SER A 1159 -21.82 29.18 -23.37
CA SER A 1159 -20.57 29.84 -23.74
C SER A 1159 -20.70 31.36 -23.59
N VAL A 1160 -19.86 31.97 -22.76
CA VAL A 1160 -19.84 33.41 -22.45
C VAL A 1160 -18.43 33.96 -22.74
N GLU A 1161 -18.30 35.24 -23.10
CA GLU A 1161 -17.00 35.89 -23.31
C GLU A 1161 -16.28 36.18 -21.99
N TYR A 1162 -14.95 36.06 -21.96
CA TYR A 1162 -14.15 36.40 -20.77
C TYR A 1162 -14.16 37.91 -20.48
N PRO A 1163 -14.33 38.33 -19.21
CA PRO A 1163 -14.12 39.73 -18.79
C PRO A 1163 -12.74 40.28 -19.17
N TYR A 1164 -12.65 41.60 -19.39
CA TYR A 1164 -11.41 42.27 -19.81
C TYR A 1164 -10.24 42.08 -18.83
N TRP A 1165 -10.50 41.94 -17.52
CA TRP A 1165 -9.46 41.65 -16.53
C TRP A 1165 -8.93 40.21 -16.64
N CYS A 1166 -9.77 39.24 -17.06
CA CYS A 1166 -9.31 37.89 -17.38
C CYS A 1166 -8.38 37.88 -18.59
N LEU A 1167 -8.63 38.72 -19.61
CA LEU A 1167 -7.73 38.84 -20.78
C LEU A 1167 -6.33 39.31 -20.38
N PHE A 1168 -6.21 40.20 -19.39
CA PHE A 1168 -4.92 40.60 -18.81
C PHE A 1168 -4.21 39.41 -18.12
N ILE A 1169 -4.94 38.60 -17.35
CA ILE A 1169 -4.38 37.40 -16.71
C ILE A 1169 -3.94 36.36 -17.74
N ILE A 1170 -4.72 36.14 -18.81
CA ILE A 1170 -4.37 35.25 -19.93
C ILE A 1170 -3.07 35.72 -20.61
N ALA A 1171 -2.93 37.04 -20.85
CA ALA A 1171 -1.70 37.61 -21.37
C ALA A 1171 -0.51 37.38 -20.41
N VAL A 1172 -0.69 37.58 -19.10
CA VAL A 1172 0.34 37.32 -18.08
C VAL A 1172 0.76 35.85 -18.05
N LEU A 1173 -0.18 34.89 -18.10
CA LEU A 1173 0.12 33.46 -18.09
C LEU A 1173 0.98 33.03 -19.30
N ILE A 1174 0.63 33.51 -20.50
CA ILE A 1174 1.41 33.24 -21.72
C ILE A 1174 2.78 33.93 -21.65
N CYS A 1175 2.81 35.20 -21.25
CA CYS A 1175 4.04 36.00 -21.19
C CYS A 1175 5.02 35.52 -20.12
N ALA A 1176 4.57 35.04 -18.95
CA ALA A 1176 5.43 34.55 -17.87
C ALA A 1176 6.40 33.45 -18.36
N SER A 1177 5.89 32.57 -19.24
CA SER A 1177 6.70 31.51 -19.85
C SER A 1177 7.48 32.03 -21.06
N CYS A 1178 6.82 32.68 -22.03
CA CYS A 1178 7.45 33.07 -23.28
C CYS A 1178 8.53 34.15 -23.12
N LEU A 1179 8.40 35.08 -22.17
CA LEU A 1179 9.39 36.15 -21.95
C LEU A 1179 10.69 35.65 -21.29
N CYS A 1180 10.71 34.46 -20.67
CA CYS A 1180 11.92 33.90 -20.06
C CYS A 1180 13.07 33.73 -21.07
N ILE A 1181 12.75 33.41 -22.33
CA ILE A 1181 13.74 33.24 -23.41
C ILE A 1181 14.42 34.58 -23.77
N PRO A 1182 13.71 35.63 -24.25
CA PRO A 1182 14.33 36.91 -24.56
C PRO A 1182 14.87 37.64 -23.32
N ALA A 1183 14.24 37.52 -22.14
CA ALA A 1183 14.73 38.18 -20.94
C ALA A 1183 16.12 37.66 -20.53
N VAL A 1184 16.33 36.33 -20.52
CA VAL A 1184 17.66 35.76 -20.23
C VAL A 1184 18.66 36.12 -21.33
N PHE A 1185 18.26 36.16 -22.60
CA PHE A 1185 19.11 36.63 -23.69
C PHE A 1185 19.62 38.06 -23.45
N PHE A 1186 18.72 39.03 -23.19
CA PHE A 1186 19.09 40.43 -22.97
C PHE A 1186 19.89 40.63 -21.67
N LEU A 1187 19.52 39.97 -20.57
CA LEU A 1187 20.26 40.03 -19.30
C LEU A 1187 21.70 39.51 -19.47
N ARG A 1188 21.90 38.42 -20.21
CA ARG A 1188 23.23 37.88 -20.50
C ARG A 1188 24.02 38.74 -21.47
N LEU A 1189 23.38 39.36 -22.46
CA LEU A 1189 24.01 40.32 -23.36
C LEU A 1189 24.51 41.56 -22.59
N TYR A 1190 23.69 42.11 -21.69
CA TYR A 1190 24.07 43.20 -20.80
C TYR A 1190 25.23 42.83 -19.86
N GLN A 1191 25.19 41.65 -19.24
CA GLN A 1191 26.30 41.12 -18.44
C GLN A 1191 27.59 40.94 -19.26
N SER A 1192 27.49 40.53 -20.53
CA SER A 1192 28.63 40.38 -21.45
C SER A 1192 29.28 41.73 -21.77
N VAL A 1193 28.47 42.77 -22.04
CA VAL A 1193 28.94 44.16 -22.25
C VAL A 1193 29.63 44.70 -20.99
N ILE A 1194 29.04 44.49 -19.80
CA ILE A 1194 29.68 44.90 -18.53
C ILE A 1194 31.00 44.13 -18.28
N SER A 1195 31.04 42.83 -18.56
CA SER A 1195 32.25 42.01 -18.37
C SER A 1195 33.39 42.45 -19.29
N ARG A 1196 33.09 42.80 -20.55
CA ARG A 1196 34.08 43.42 -21.45
C ARG A 1196 34.53 44.77 -20.89
N ARG A 1197 33.60 45.69 -20.63
CA ARG A 1197 33.93 47.04 -20.14
C ARG A 1197 34.76 47.03 -18.84
N LYS A 1198 34.50 46.10 -17.91
CA LYS A 1198 35.36 45.90 -16.72
C LYS A 1198 36.77 45.49 -17.09
N ARG A 1199 36.91 44.44 -17.91
CA ARG A 1199 38.20 43.90 -18.37
C ARG A 1199 39.01 44.95 -19.14
N ASP A 1200 38.36 45.72 -20.00
CA ASP A 1200 38.97 46.82 -20.75
C ASP A 1200 39.44 47.94 -19.78
N THR A 1201 38.71 48.20 -18.70
CA THR A 1201 39.09 49.16 -17.64
C THR A 1201 40.24 48.64 -16.78
N GLU A 1202 40.28 47.33 -16.50
CA GLU A 1202 41.36 46.66 -15.76
C GLU A 1202 42.66 46.69 -16.57
N ILE A 1203 42.62 46.34 -17.86
CA ILE A 1203 43.76 46.45 -18.79
C ILE A 1203 44.29 47.89 -18.86
N VAL A 1204 43.41 48.90 -18.93
CA VAL A 1204 43.83 50.31 -18.92
C VAL A 1204 44.45 50.72 -17.58
N ARG A 1205 43.99 50.18 -16.44
CA ARG A 1205 44.63 50.41 -15.13
C ARG A 1205 46.04 49.82 -15.08
N ASP A 1206 46.21 48.57 -15.49
CA ASP A 1206 47.52 47.89 -15.46
C ASP A 1206 48.54 48.59 -16.38
N LEU A 1207 48.11 49.11 -17.52
CA LEU A 1207 48.92 49.93 -18.43
C LEU A 1207 49.32 51.28 -17.82
N LEU A 1208 48.44 51.92 -17.04
CA LEU A 1208 48.76 53.16 -16.33
C LEU A 1208 49.71 52.91 -15.14
N GLU A 1209 49.51 51.83 -14.39
CA GLU A 1209 50.40 51.46 -13.27
C GLU A 1209 51.80 51.01 -13.72
N THR A 1210 51.92 50.37 -14.90
CA THR A 1210 53.22 50.06 -15.50
C THR A 1210 53.90 51.29 -16.09
N SER A 1211 53.15 52.22 -16.68
CA SER A 1211 53.67 53.51 -17.14
C SER A 1211 54.21 54.37 -15.98
N ALA A 1212 53.47 54.46 -14.87
CA ALA A 1212 53.83 55.23 -13.68
C ALA A 1212 55.05 54.67 -12.90
N LYS A 1213 55.53 53.47 -13.23
CA LYS A 1213 56.70 52.83 -12.58
C LYS A 1213 58.02 53.03 -13.34
N LYS A 1214 58.04 53.73 -14.49
CA LYS A 1214 59.29 54.10 -15.16
C LYS A 1214 59.96 55.32 -14.48
N PRO A 1215 61.22 55.22 -14.02
CA PRO A 1215 62.01 56.41 -13.67
C PRO A 1215 62.40 57.19 -14.95
N PRO A 1216 62.73 58.49 -14.85
CA PRO A 1216 63.16 59.28 -15.99
C PRO A 1216 64.55 58.86 -16.48
N GLU A 1217 64.64 58.40 -17.73
CA GLU A 1217 65.91 58.16 -18.40
C GLU A 1217 66.63 59.49 -18.65
N LYS A 1218 67.95 59.53 -18.39
CA LYS A 1218 68.79 60.71 -18.65
C LYS A 1218 69.20 60.75 -20.11
N ASN A 1219 69.26 61.96 -20.67
CA ASN A 1219 69.93 62.22 -21.95
C ASN A 1219 71.41 61.87 -21.87
N THR A 1220 71.92 61.13 -22.85
CA THR A 1220 73.31 61.18 -23.32
C THR A 1220 73.32 60.89 -24.82
N GLU A 1221 73.68 61.92 -25.60
CA GLU A 1221 74.00 61.95 -27.05
C GLU A 1221 72.94 61.41 -28.02
#